data_AF-A0A7C5WHJ1-F1
#
_entry.id   AF-A0A7C5WHJ1-F1
#
_cell.length_a   1.000
_cell.length_b   1.000
_cell.length_c   1.000
_cell.angle_alpha   90.00
_cell.angle_beta   90.00
_cell.angle_gamma   90.00
#
_symmetry.space_group_name_H-M   'P 1'
#
loop_
_entity.id
_entity.type
_entity.pdbx_description
1 polymer ?
#
loop_
_entity_poly.entity_id
_entity_poly.type
_entity_poly.pdbx_seq_one_letter_code
_entity_poly.pdbx_strand_id
1 'polypeptide(L)'
;RHTPAGRLDLAHAFLREVLLEGLDATQRRGWHQRWAEHLRRRDDDAVLLAEQSLAAAEGAGAREDLLAAAEQLFARWQYAGAARFFQAAVDRMAPEDPARLEVYPRLARAWREAHDAPALERVCRDWVETAELLGDLAARSTALSKLASALRERGQGAQAQRLAREAIELAEQADDPRAAALANKVLASILWAGWEHSSALAPFERALHLAEQTGDQRELAYSLQDVALPYAITGRSAAAIEASRKAQKLFQQLGDRVWELLARTNETLVYTRLGDLQAARQLSESMIEELSDVPGIPVELAMENLVFLLNRMGLYERTLELGQRLIEHAAIVGRHGPRIAALLAMGEALIRLGDTRSAREHHRLARDLAEALGEERQLLFAELAIAADLRRSRRIEQARRRAEQVREQARPIDARRQLILASIELARLARLAGEPSRSLALLDDADNQLFQSGEDGPALRAQLLFERARGWKELGQEGLLLACAEEGAGLASRHGPVEIEVRLLALAAEVYESQGQSQRAAQHLTRAAQTLRELAGEIHDESRRALFLSDPERSAILLRADRLEPIGSGADSTSTLARLYEVCEEITRGGQLEDLLERVVALAVESCGAERGLLLLRDEGTKELTLAAGCDLDGGRGEGLEFSQSVQARVEQEGAVLIADVRSDPDLGRVPSVSALGIRSLMGVALRMEGRDLGTLYVDSRANRTLFSSQDLRLLQALADQAAVALAYGRLVGKVAQQRDAHYKAAARTYRFGNLVSLSKSMRRVFELLEKAADTDVPVIVLGESGTGKEVISRAMHFASRRREKVFLSENCAAIPETLLESILFGHVRGAFTGADRDRPGLFELANGGTLLLDEVGEMSPGLQAKLLRVLQEKEFRPLGSDRVVATDVRIIAATHQDLGARVAEGSFRQDLYFRLNGVTIQLPPLRNRREDIPLLVRHFLEREAAAARRPVPRMTAAVMRLLCSHDWPGNIRELENTVRRLLLVSEDDLIGTDALATDPHFALSPSAATSRDIGSGGFKASPADPEEKQRLEEALEQAGGNRGRAAALLGISRATLYRRLRRFGIGRN
;
A
#
# COMPACT_ATOMS: atom_id res chain seq x y z
N ARG A 1 37.13 55.44 -7.98
CA ARG A 1 37.05 55.40 -6.50
C ARG A 1 35.65 55.72 -5.94
N HIS A 2 34.67 56.15 -6.76
CA HIS A 2 33.26 56.19 -6.34
C HIS A 2 32.36 55.63 -7.45
N THR A 3 32.16 54.31 -7.46
CA THR A 3 31.09 53.67 -8.24
C THR A 3 30.70 52.34 -7.59
N PRO A 4 29.41 51.96 -7.55
CA PRO A 4 28.96 50.70 -6.96
C PRO A 4 29.49 49.54 -7.81
N ALA A 5 30.04 48.52 -7.16
CA ALA A 5 30.79 47.41 -7.76
C ALA A 5 30.13 46.82 -9.03
N GLY A 6 28.80 46.69 -9.07
CA GLY A 6 28.07 46.08 -10.18
C GLY A 6 28.12 46.81 -11.54
N ARG A 7 28.51 48.09 -11.63
CA ARG A 7 28.63 48.78 -12.94
C ARG A 7 29.95 48.48 -13.67
N LEU A 8 31.01 48.09 -12.96
CA LEU A 8 32.30 47.74 -13.55
C LEU A 8 32.27 46.33 -14.14
N ASP A 9 31.56 45.41 -13.51
CA ASP A 9 31.39 44.04 -14.00
C ASP A 9 30.48 44.00 -15.24
N LEU A 10 29.42 44.82 -15.25
CA LEU A 10 28.57 45.06 -16.44
C LEU A 10 29.35 45.71 -17.59
N ALA A 11 30.20 46.69 -17.30
CA ALA A 11 31.08 47.29 -18.30
C ALA A 11 32.13 46.29 -18.82
N HIS A 12 32.67 45.43 -17.95
CA HIS A 12 33.60 44.38 -18.33
C HIS A 12 32.91 43.33 -19.23
N ALA A 13 31.73 42.85 -18.86
CA ALA A 13 30.96 41.89 -19.67
C ALA A 13 30.63 42.47 -21.06
N PHE A 14 30.20 43.74 -21.11
CA PHE A 14 29.91 44.44 -22.37
C PHE A 14 31.19 44.67 -23.22
N LEU A 15 32.30 45.07 -22.59
CA LEU A 15 33.59 45.23 -23.28
C LEU A 15 34.16 43.88 -23.73
N ARG A 16 33.92 42.80 -22.98
CA ARG A 16 34.30 41.43 -23.29
C ARG A 16 33.60 40.94 -24.56
N GLU A 17 32.28 41.13 -24.68
CA GLU A 17 31.50 40.75 -25.86
C GLU A 17 31.90 41.54 -27.12
N VAL A 18 32.23 42.83 -26.98
CA VAL A 18 32.48 43.70 -28.15
C VAL A 18 33.95 43.76 -28.57
N LEU A 19 34.91 43.69 -27.63
CA LEU A 19 36.34 43.89 -27.94
C LEU A 19 37.11 42.58 -28.14
N LEU A 20 36.79 41.48 -27.45
CA LEU A 20 37.61 40.27 -27.53
C LEU A 20 37.58 39.62 -28.92
N GLU A 21 36.48 39.73 -29.67
CA GLU A 21 36.36 39.17 -31.02
C GLU A 21 37.31 39.84 -32.03
N GLY A 22 37.66 41.11 -31.81
CA GLY A 22 38.57 41.88 -32.68
C GLY A 22 40.05 41.80 -32.30
N LEU A 23 40.40 41.16 -31.18
CA LEU A 23 41.77 41.10 -30.67
C LEU A 23 42.50 39.81 -31.11
N ASP A 24 43.79 39.94 -31.43
CA ASP A 24 44.64 38.78 -31.66
C ASP A 24 44.85 37.97 -30.36
N ALA A 25 45.37 36.74 -30.49
CA ALA A 25 45.52 35.82 -29.35
C ALA A 25 46.48 36.35 -28.25
N THR A 26 47.42 37.22 -28.59
CA THR A 26 48.37 37.81 -27.65
C THR A 26 47.74 38.98 -26.90
N GLN A 27 47.00 39.83 -27.61
CA GLN A 27 46.24 40.93 -27.04
C GLN A 27 45.12 40.45 -26.12
N ARG A 28 44.42 39.37 -26.48
CA ARG A 28 43.42 38.72 -25.61
C ARG A 28 44.03 38.21 -24.31
N ARG A 29 45.16 37.49 -24.38
CA ARG A 29 45.88 37.03 -23.18
C ARG A 29 46.30 38.20 -22.29
N GLY A 30 46.85 39.27 -22.86
CA GLY A 30 47.24 40.47 -22.12
C GLY A 30 46.06 41.27 -21.53
N TRP A 31 44.85 41.14 -22.08
CA TRP A 31 43.63 41.67 -21.48
C TRP A 31 43.23 40.86 -20.25
N HIS A 32 43.15 39.53 -20.39
CA HIS A 32 42.81 38.62 -19.30
C HIS A 32 43.81 38.73 -18.13
N GLN A 33 45.11 38.85 -18.42
CA GLN A 33 46.16 39.01 -17.40
C GLN A 33 45.97 40.28 -16.55
N ARG A 34 45.72 41.42 -17.20
CA ARG A 34 45.49 42.70 -16.48
C ARG A 34 44.21 42.67 -15.66
N TRP A 35 43.20 41.95 -16.14
CA TRP A 35 41.96 41.79 -15.40
C TRP A 35 42.11 40.86 -14.20
N ALA A 36 42.84 39.75 -14.35
CA ALA A 36 43.20 38.88 -13.22
C ALA A 36 43.97 39.67 -12.15
N GLU A 37 44.94 40.51 -12.54
CA GLU A 37 45.67 41.36 -11.59
C GLU A 37 44.75 42.39 -10.88
N HIS A 38 43.75 42.92 -11.58
CA HIS A 38 42.76 43.79 -10.97
C HIS A 38 41.90 43.06 -9.93
N LEU A 39 41.44 41.85 -10.26
CA LEU A 39 40.61 41.03 -9.37
C LEU A 39 41.38 40.57 -8.13
N ARG A 40 42.67 40.18 -8.25
CA ARG A 40 43.53 39.85 -7.11
C ARG A 40 43.63 40.96 -6.07
N ARG A 41 43.59 42.24 -6.50
CA ARG A 41 43.67 43.40 -5.59
C ARG A 41 42.35 43.68 -4.85
N ARG A 42 41.23 43.11 -5.30
CA ARG A 42 39.90 43.38 -4.75
C ARG A 42 39.38 42.28 -3.85
N ASP A 43 39.93 41.06 -3.94
CA ASP A 43 39.50 39.90 -3.15
C ASP A 43 37.98 39.63 -3.24
N ASP A 44 37.41 39.89 -4.43
CA ASP A 44 35.95 39.95 -4.64
C ASP A 44 35.36 38.58 -5.08
N ASP A 45 35.96 37.89 -6.07
CA ASP A 45 35.44 36.63 -6.64
C ASP A 45 36.55 35.72 -7.17
N ALA A 46 36.87 34.65 -6.43
CA ALA A 46 37.94 33.72 -6.78
C ALA A 46 37.64 32.91 -8.05
N VAL A 47 36.37 32.62 -8.33
CA VAL A 47 35.97 31.88 -9.55
C VAL A 47 36.19 32.73 -10.79
N LEU A 48 35.72 33.98 -10.76
CA LEU A 48 35.95 34.90 -11.87
C LEU A 48 37.44 35.19 -12.08
N LEU A 49 38.21 35.34 -10.98
CA LEU A 49 39.66 35.48 -11.05
C LEU A 49 40.30 34.27 -11.73
N ALA A 50 39.97 33.06 -11.31
CA ALA A 50 40.49 31.82 -11.90
C ALA A 50 40.15 31.68 -13.39
N GLU A 51 38.94 32.03 -13.83
CA GLU A 51 38.59 32.01 -15.25
C GLU A 51 39.45 32.96 -16.08
N GLN A 52 39.80 34.11 -15.52
CA GLN A 52 40.61 35.13 -16.18
C GLN A 52 42.07 34.71 -16.19
N SER A 53 42.57 34.12 -15.11
CA SER A 53 43.91 33.52 -15.05
C SER A 53 44.06 32.35 -16.04
N LEU A 54 43.02 31.52 -16.24
CA LEU A 54 42.99 30.49 -17.29
C LEU A 54 43.08 31.09 -18.69
N ALA A 55 42.25 32.09 -18.98
CA ALA A 55 42.18 32.71 -20.29
C ALA A 55 43.43 33.55 -20.64
N ALA A 56 44.15 34.02 -19.61
CA ALA A 56 45.45 34.67 -19.75
C ALA A 56 46.58 33.69 -20.10
N ALA A 57 46.34 32.38 -20.02
CA ALA A 57 47.36 31.32 -20.10
C ALA A 57 48.52 31.54 -19.11
N GLU A 58 48.21 32.09 -17.92
CA GLU A 58 49.19 32.24 -16.85
C GLU A 58 49.66 30.85 -16.38
N GLY A 59 50.98 30.71 -16.22
CA GLY A 59 51.64 29.47 -15.79
C GLY A 59 51.49 29.22 -14.29
N ALA A 60 52.60 29.06 -13.57
CA ALA A 60 52.60 28.76 -12.14
C ALA A 60 51.88 29.80 -11.25
N GLY A 61 51.81 31.07 -11.68
CA GLY A 61 51.14 32.15 -10.94
C GLY A 61 49.61 32.05 -10.86
N ALA A 62 48.97 31.27 -11.73
CA ALA A 62 47.53 31.02 -11.68
C ALA A 62 47.14 29.90 -10.71
N ARG A 63 48.11 29.11 -10.23
CA ARG A 63 47.86 27.90 -9.43
C ARG A 63 46.99 28.18 -8.20
N GLU A 64 47.36 29.21 -7.44
CA GLU A 64 46.66 29.54 -6.18
C GLU A 64 45.25 30.07 -6.45
N ASP A 65 45.07 30.88 -7.50
CA ASP A 65 43.75 31.35 -7.93
C ASP A 65 42.85 30.17 -8.31
N LEU A 66 43.38 29.20 -9.06
CA LEU A 66 42.65 28.00 -9.50
C LEU A 66 42.24 27.12 -8.31
N LEU A 67 43.15 26.91 -7.36
CA LEU A 67 42.86 26.15 -6.14
C LEU A 67 41.82 26.85 -5.27
N ALA A 68 41.91 28.17 -5.09
CA ALA A 68 40.94 28.95 -4.32
C ALA A 68 39.54 28.90 -4.95
N ALA A 69 39.45 29.04 -6.28
CA ALA A 69 38.20 28.89 -7.02
C ALA A 69 37.62 27.47 -6.89
N ALA A 70 38.47 26.45 -6.99
CA ALA A 70 38.06 25.07 -6.87
C ALA A 70 37.46 24.79 -5.47
N GLU A 71 38.11 25.23 -4.40
CA GLU A 71 37.61 25.08 -3.03
C GLU A 71 36.29 25.85 -2.82
N GLN A 72 36.17 27.07 -3.36
CA GLN A 72 34.94 27.87 -3.27
C GLN A 72 33.76 27.18 -3.98
N LEU A 73 33.99 26.61 -5.18
CA LEU A 73 32.97 25.88 -5.93
C LEU A 73 32.63 24.55 -5.25
N PHE A 74 33.62 23.87 -4.68
CA PHE A 74 33.42 22.64 -3.94
C PHE A 74 32.51 22.88 -2.72
N ALA A 75 32.75 23.96 -1.98
CA ALA A 75 31.91 24.36 -0.85
C ALA A 75 30.47 24.75 -1.26
N ARG A 76 30.28 25.16 -2.51
CA ARG A 76 28.98 25.49 -3.11
C ARG A 76 28.34 24.31 -3.85
N TRP A 77 28.85 23.09 -3.69
CA TRP A 77 28.34 21.86 -4.31
C TRP A 77 28.43 21.88 -5.85
N GLN A 78 29.28 22.72 -6.42
CA GLN A 78 29.51 22.84 -7.87
C GLN A 78 30.71 21.99 -8.29
N TYR A 79 30.58 20.66 -8.13
CA TYR A 79 31.70 19.72 -8.18
C TYR A 79 32.39 19.59 -9.54
N ALA A 80 31.64 19.60 -10.65
CA ALA A 80 32.24 19.55 -11.99
C ALA A 80 33.09 20.80 -12.27
N GLY A 81 32.64 21.97 -11.83
CA GLY A 81 33.39 23.22 -11.91
C GLY A 81 34.65 23.18 -11.05
N ALA A 82 34.52 22.72 -9.80
CA ALA A 82 35.65 22.55 -8.89
C ALA A 82 36.70 21.58 -9.46
N ALA A 83 36.27 20.41 -9.97
CA ALA A 83 37.13 19.41 -10.57
C ALA A 83 37.90 19.96 -11.77
N ARG A 84 37.24 20.76 -12.63
CA ARG A 84 37.88 21.44 -13.76
C ARG A 84 39.01 22.36 -13.30
N PHE A 85 38.81 23.14 -12.24
CA PHE A 85 39.84 24.05 -11.72
C PHE A 85 40.97 23.32 -11.00
N PHE A 86 40.66 22.29 -10.20
CA PHE A 86 41.68 21.42 -9.61
C PHE A 86 42.53 20.74 -10.69
N GLN A 87 41.92 20.20 -11.75
CA GLN A 87 42.64 19.59 -12.88
C GLN A 87 43.55 20.62 -13.56
N ALA A 88 43.01 21.80 -13.87
CA ALA A 88 43.77 22.85 -14.52
C ALA A 88 44.94 23.37 -13.68
N ALA A 89 44.85 23.30 -12.35
CA ALA A 89 45.96 23.59 -11.45
C ALA A 89 47.04 22.50 -11.50
N VAL A 90 46.63 21.22 -11.49
CA VAL A 90 47.53 20.06 -11.62
C VAL A 90 48.26 20.05 -12.96
N ASP A 91 47.56 20.32 -14.07
CA ASP A 91 48.14 20.34 -15.43
C ASP A 91 49.25 21.42 -15.60
N ARG A 92 49.27 22.43 -14.73
CA ARG A 92 50.27 23.51 -14.72
C ARG A 92 51.46 23.23 -13.80
N MET A 93 51.42 22.15 -13.04
CA MET A 93 52.54 21.69 -12.22
C MET A 93 53.45 20.78 -13.07
N ALA A 94 54.74 20.76 -12.75
CA ALA A 94 55.66 19.78 -13.35
C ALA A 94 55.29 18.35 -12.88
N PRO A 95 55.51 17.29 -13.68
CA PRO A 95 55.23 15.90 -13.27
C PRO A 95 55.88 15.52 -11.93
N GLU A 96 57.05 16.07 -11.65
CA GLU A 96 57.85 15.84 -10.45
C GLU A 96 57.53 16.81 -9.30
N ASP A 97 56.51 17.67 -9.43
CA ASP A 97 56.12 18.63 -8.37
C ASP A 97 55.35 17.91 -7.23
N PRO A 98 55.89 17.86 -6.00
CA PRO A 98 55.23 17.21 -4.87
C PRO A 98 53.86 17.82 -4.52
N ALA A 99 53.62 19.09 -4.87
CA ALA A 99 52.35 19.76 -4.63
C ALA A 99 51.18 19.07 -5.34
N ARG A 100 51.43 18.29 -6.41
CA ARG A 100 50.40 17.48 -7.06
C ARG A 100 49.75 16.49 -6.10
N LEU A 101 50.53 15.87 -5.20
CA LEU A 101 50.03 14.90 -4.22
C LEU A 101 49.05 15.52 -3.22
N GLU A 102 49.14 16.82 -2.97
CA GLU A 102 48.20 17.54 -2.08
C GLU A 102 46.86 17.86 -2.76
N VAL A 103 46.84 17.91 -4.10
CA VAL A 103 45.67 18.29 -4.91
C VAL A 103 44.89 17.07 -5.40
N TYR A 104 45.58 15.99 -5.77
CA TYR A 104 44.94 14.76 -6.26
C TYR A 104 43.82 14.21 -5.36
N PRO A 105 43.95 14.14 -4.01
CA PRO A 105 42.85 13.71 -3.15
C PRO A 105 41.58 14.54 -3.32
N ARG A 106 41.72 15.86 -3.48
CA ARG A 106 40.61 16.82 -3.62
C ARG A 106 40.01 16.75 -5.02
N LEU A 107 40.86 16.64 -6.04
CA LEU A 107 40.45 16.44 -7.44
C LEU A 107 39.68 15.13 -7.62
N ALA A 108 40.19 14.02 -7.08
CA ALA A 108 39.52 12.73 -7.11
C ALA A 108 38.16 12.80 -6.37
N ARG A 109 38.11 13.47 -5.22
CA ARG A 109 36.84 13.71 -4.53
C ARG A 109 35.88 14.53 -5.39
N ALA A 110 36.33 15.61 -6.01
CA ALA A 110 35.49 16.45 -6.87
C ALA A 110 34.92 15.69 -8.07
N TRP A 111 35.72 14.84 -8.75
CA TRP A 111 35.21 14.01 -9.86
C TRP A 111 34.22 12.94 -9.39
N ARG A 112 34.42 12.37 -8.20
CA ARG A 112 33.48 11.43 -7.60
C ARG A 112 32.12 12.08 -7.32
N GLU A 113 32.12 13.25 -6.66
CA GLU A 113 30.88 14.00 -6.37
C GLU A 113 30.23 14.58 -7.63
N ALA A 114 31.00 14.79 -8.70
CA ALA A 114 30.49 15.14 -10.03
C ALA A 114 29.93 13.93 -10.80
N HIS A 115 30.02 12.71 -10.25
CA HIS A 115 29.60 11.45 -10.88
C HIS A 115 30.26 11.14 -12.24
N ASP A 116 31.50 11.59 -12.47
CA ASP A 116 32.28 11.29 -13.67
C ASP A 116 33.30 10.16 -13.38
N ALA A 117 32.83 8.92 -13.47
CA ALA A 117 33.66 7.74 -13.18
C ALA A 117 34.88 7.60 -14.13
N PRO A 118 34.79 7.87 -15.45
CA PRO A 118 35.96 7.87 -16.32
C PRO A 118 37.02 8.92 -15.95
N ALA A 119 36.61 10.15 -15.58
CA ALA A 119 37.55 11.17 -15.14
C ALA A 119 38.20 10.83 -13.80
N LEU A 120 37.42 10.30 -12.85
CA LEU A 120 37.92 9.81 -11.57
C LEU A 120 39.00 8.72 -11.75
N GLU A 121 38.76 7.75 -12.63
CA GLU A 121 39.72 6.67 -12.90
C GLU A 121 41.03 7.22 -13.47
N ARG A 122 40.97 8.14 -14.44
CA ARG A 122 42.17 8.78 -15.01
C ARG A 122 42.97 9.51 -13.94
N VAL A 123 42.31 10.38 -13.16
CA VAL A 123 42.99 11.14 -12.10
C VAL A 123 43.64 10.22 -11.07
N CYS A 124 42.97 9.14 -10.67
CA CYS A 124 43.55 8.18 -9.75
C CYS A 124 44.77 7.46 -10.35
N ARG A 125 44.79 7.18 -11.67
CA ARG A 125 45.98 6.61 -12.34
C ARG A 125 47.13 7.61 -12.38
N ASP A 126 46.86 8.85 -12.77
CA ASP A 126 47.86 9.92 -12.80
C ASP A 126 48.47 10.16 -11.41
N TRP A 127 47.64 10.04 -10.37
CA TRP A 127 48.09 10.11 -8.97
C TRP A 127 49.00 8.93 -8.60
N VAL A 128 48.65 7.70 -8.99
CA VAL A 128 49.52 6.52 -8.78
C VAL A 128 50.89 6.71 -9.44
N GLU A 129 50.90 7.14 -10.71
CA GLU A 129 52.14 7.39 -11.46
C GLU A 129 52.98 8.50 -10.83
N THR A 130 52.35 9.59 -10.39
CA THR A 130 53.05 10.70 -9.72
C THR A 130 53.65 10.25 -8.39
N ALA A 131 52.90 9.50 -7.58
CA ALA A 131 53.39 8.99 -6.29
C ALA A 131 54.54 7.99 -6.46
N GLU A 132 54.46 7.14 -7.49
CA GLU A 132 55.54 6.21 -7.86
C GLU A 132 56.80 6.96 -8.30
N LEU A 133 56.65 8.00 -9.14
CA LEU A 133 57.77 8.83 -9.59
C LEU A 133 58.46 9.56 -8.43
N LEU A 134 57.68 10.01 -7.44
CA LEU A 134 58.20 10.70 -6.25
C LEU A 134 58.71 9.73 -5.16
N GLY A 135 58.52 8.42 -5.33
CA GLY A 135 58.91 7.42 -4.33
C GLY A 135 58.09 7.47 -3.03
N ASP A 136 56.91 8.09 -3.05
CA ASP A 136 56.03 8.21 -1.87
C ASP A 136 55.09 7.00 -1.79
N LEU A 137 55.49 6.00 -1.00
CA LEU A 137 54.76 4.74 -0.83
C LEU A 137 53.38 4.95 -0.19
N ALA A 138 53.23 5.89 0.75
CA ALA A 138 51.96 6.17 1.42
C ALA A 138 50.96 6.86 0.49
N ALA A 139 51.43 7.85 -0.29
CA ALA A 139 50.63 8.48 -1.32
C ALA A 139 50.23 7.49 -2.43
N ARG A 140 51.15 6.59 -2.83
CA ARG A 140 50.87 5.54 -3.82
C ARG A 140 49.81 4.57 -3.32
N SER A 141 49.92 4.11 -2.06
CA SER A 141 48.90 3.27 -1.42
C SER A 141 47.52 3.95 -1.40
N THR A 142 47.48 5.22 -1.02
CA THR A 142 46.23 6.02 -0.99
C THR A 142 45.62 6.14 -2.40
N ALA A 143 46.44 6.46 -3.40
CA ALA A 143 46.02 6.58 -4.79
C ALA A 143 45.47 5.24 -5.34
N LEU A 144 46.17 4.13 -5.10
CA LEU A 144 45.72 2.78 -5.47
C LEU A 144 44.40 2.41 -4.79
N SER A 145 44.22 2.78 -3.52
CA SER A 145 42.96 2.57 -2.79
C SER A 145 41.80 3.33 -3.44
N LYS A 146 42.02 4.60 -3.85
CA LYS A 146 40.99 5.38 -4.56
C LYS A 146 40.72 4.85 -5.97
N LEU A 147 41.76 4.39 -6.68
CA LEU A 147 41.62 3.72 -7.98
C LEU A 147 40.81 2.43 -7.85
N ALA A 148 41.12 1.57 -6.88
CA ALA A 148 40.39 0.34 -6.61
C ALA A 148 38.90 0.62 -6.32
N SER A 149 38.60 1.64 -5.52
CA SER A 149 37.22 2.09 -5.28
C SER A 149 36.50 2.52 -6.57
N ALA A 150 37.18 3.25 -7.47
CA ALA A 150 36.61 3.69 -8.74
C ALA A 150 36.38 2.51 -9.71
N LEU A 151 37.32 1.56 -9.79
CA LEU A 151 37.16 0.36 -10.61
C LEU A 151 36.03 -0.53 -10.10
N ARG A 152 35.83 -0.62 -8.78
CA ARG A 152 34.70 -1.32 -8.18
C ARG A 152 33.36 -0.72 -8.64
N GLU A 153 33.25 0.61 -8.64
CA GLU A 153 32.04 1.33 -9.11
C GLU A 153 31.76 1.06 -10.60
N ARG A 154 32.79 0.73 -11.38
CA ARG A 154 32.67 0.31 -12.79
C ARG A 154 32.45 -1.19 -12.98
N GLY A 155 32.22 -1.96 -11.91
CA GLY A 155 32.01 -3.40 -11.97
C GLY A 155 33.28 -4.24 -12.16
N GLN A 156 34.48 -3.64 -12.12
CA GLN A 156 35.76 -4.34 -12.32
C GLN A 156 36.31 -4.92 -11.00
N GLY A 157 35.51 -5.74 -10.32
CA GLY A 157 35.77 -6.22 -8.95
C GLY A 157 37.12 -6.95 -8.80
N ALA A 158 37.45 -7.87 -9.70
CA ALA A 158 38.70 -8.64 -9.62
C ALA A 158 39.96 -7.75 -9.73
N GLN A 159 39.94 -6.74 -10.61
CA GLN A 159 41.03 -5.78 -10.70
C GLN A 159 41.09 -4.88 -9.47
N ALA A 160 39.94 -4.40 -8.99
CA ALA A 160 39.84 -3.61 -7.77
C ALA A 160 40.41 -4.35 -6.55
N GLN A 161 40.09 -5.64 -6.37
CA GLN A 161 40.62 -6.46 -5.28
C GLN A 161 42.15 -6.57 -5.34
N ARG A 162 42.73 -6.79 -6.53
CA ARG A 162 44.20 -6.85 -6.69
C ARG A 162 44.88 -5.55 -6.29
N LEU A 163 44.39 -4.41 -6.80
CA LEU A 163 44.94 -3.10 -6.47
C LEU A 163 44.78 -2.75 -4.99
N ALA A 164 43.67 -3.15 -4.36
CA ALA A 164 43.46 -2.92 -2.92
C ALA A 164 44.44 -3.75 -2.06
N ARG A 165 44.80 -4.97 -2.47
CA ARG A 165 45.83 -5.77 -1.79
C ARG A 165 47.22 -5.17 -1.95
N GLU A 166 47.58 -4.74 -3.17
CA GLU A 166 48.83 -4.01 -3.42
C GLU A 166 48.92 -2.73 -2.57
N ALA A 167 47.81 -1.98 -2.45
CA ALA A 167 47.75 -0.80 -1.60
C ALA A 167 48.02 -1.12 -0.11
N ILE A 168 47.55 -2.26 0.40
CA ILE A 168 47.82 -2.69 1.78
C ILE A 168 49.32 -2.97 1.94
N GLU A 169 49.92 -3.74 1.05
CA GLU A 169 51.37 -4.06 1.09
C GLU A 169 52.23 -2.79 1.07
N LEU A 170 51.88 -1.81 0.23
CA LEU A 170 52.59 -0.53 0.15
C LEU A 170 52.41 0.31 1.41
N ALA A 171 51.23 0.33 2.01
CA ALA A 171 51.01 1.05 3.27
C ALA A 171 51.79 0.43 4.44
N GLU A 172 51.87 -0.90 4.49
CA GLU A 172 52.67 -1.62 5.48
C GLU A 172 54.17 -1.37 5.30
N GLN A 173 54.65 -1.31 4.06
CA GLN A 173 56.04 -0.93 3.76
C GLN A 173 56.35 0.53 4.12
N ALA A 174 55.35 1.42 3.99
CA ALA A 174 55.46 2.83 4.36
C ALA A 174 55.36 3.09 5.87
N ASP A 175 54.98 2.08 6.66
CA ASP A 175 54.64 2.21 8.10
C ASP A 175 53.59 3.31 8.37
N ASP A 176 52.63 3.50 7.45
CA ASP A 176 51.56 4.50 7.57
C ASP A 176 50.23 3.83 7.99
N PRO A 177 49.80 3.97 9.26
CA PRO A 177 48.58 3.36 9.76
C PRO A 177 47.30 3.93 9.12
N ARG A 178 47.30 5.20 8.67
CA ARG A 178 46.13 5.82 8.02
C ARG A 178 45.96 5.28 6.60
N ALA A 179 47.05 5.20 5.84
CA ALA A 179 47.04 4.59 4.51
C ALA A 179 46.61 3.11 4.59
N ALA A 180 47.14 2.37 5.58
CA ALA A 180 46.79 0.97 5.80
C ALA A 180 45.32 0.79 6.20
N ALA A 181 44.77 1.67 7.05
CA ALA A 181 43.36 1.65 7.43
C ALA A 181 42.45 1.88 6.22
N LEU A 182 42.75 2.88 5.38
CA LEU A 182 42.01 3.17 4.16
C LEU A 182 42.06 1.99 3.18
N ALA A 183 43.25 1.41 2.93
CA ALA A 183 43.42 0.30 2.00
C ALA A 183 42.64 -0.95 2.45
N ASN A 184 42.70 -1.27 3.74
CA ASN A 184 41.89 -2.35 4.33
C ASN A 184 40.39 -2.08 4.22
N LYS A 185 39.93 -0.87 4.51
CA LYS A 185 38.52 -0.48 4.36
C LYS A 185 38.05 -0.60 2.90
N VAL A 186 38.86 -0.19 1.94
CA VAL A 186 38.55 -0.31 0.51
C VAL A 186 38.48 -1.78 0.10
N LEU A 187 39.45 -2.62 0.49
CA LEU A 187 39.40 -4.06 0.24
C LEU A 187 38.14 -4.69 0.83
N ALA A 188 37.84 -4.35 2.09
CA ALA A 188 36.63 -4.81 2.78
C ALA A 188 35.36 -4.44 2.00
N SER A 189 35.26 -3.19 1.55
CA SER A 189 34.11 -2.68 0.79
C SER A 189 33.99 -3.32 -0.61
N ILE A 190 35.10 -3.72 -1.24
CA ILE A 190 35.10 -4.45 -2.51
C ILE A 190 34.61 -5.89 -2.30
N LEU A 191 35.15 -6.59 -1.29
CA LEU A 191 34.73 -7.94 -0.92
C LEU A 191 33.25 -7.97 -0.52
N TRP A 192 32.81 -6.96 0.23
CA TRP A 192 31.41 -6.77 0.62
C TRP A 192 30.49 -6.62 -0.59
N ALA A 193 30.83 -5.72 -1.53
CA ALA A 193 30.05 -5.51 -2.75
C ALA A 193 30.02 -6.74 -3.68
N GLY A 194 31.04 -7.61 -3.56
CA GLY A 194 31.14 -8.92 -4.21
C GLY A 194 30.49 -10.07 -3.43
N TRP A 195 29.74 -9.78 -2.35
CA TRP A 195 29.08 -10.79 -1.50
C TRP A 195 30.03 -11.79 -0.81
N GLU A 196 31.32 -11.47 -0.71
CA GLU A 196 32.33 -12.24 0.03
C GLU A 196 32.39 -11.81 1.52
N HIS A 197 31.24 -11.78 2.20
CA HIS A 197 31.13 -11.17 3.55
C HIS A 197 32.06 -11.80 4.60
N SER A 198 32.27 -13.12 4.54
CA SER A 198 33.19 -13.83 5.44
C SER A 198 34.64 -13.36 5.24
N SER A 199 35.05 -13.16 3.99
CA SER A 199 36.38 -12.64 3.63
C SER A 199 36.53 -11.16 3.96
N ALA A 200 35.43 -10.40 3.94
CA ALA A 200 35.42 -8.96 4.20
C ALA A 200 35.64 -8.60 5.68
N LEU A 201 35.31 -9.50 6.62
CA LEU A 201 35.40 -9.21 8.05
C LEU A 201 36.82 -8.87 8.52
N ALA A 202 37.82 -9.69 8.14
CA ALA A 202 39.19 -9.49 8.61
C ALA A 202 39.79 -8.13 8.17
N PRO A 203 39.62 -7.68 6.91
CA PRO A 203 39.98 -6.32 6.51
C PRO A 203 39.23 -5.22 7.29
N PHE A 204 37.93 -5.37 7.59
CA PHE A 204 37.21 -4.41 8.44
C PHE A 204 37.79 -4.34 9.86
N GLU A 205 38.07 -5.49 10.49
CA GLU A 205 38.69 -5.54 11.82
C GLU A 205 40.09 -4.92 11.82
N ARG A 206 40.87 -5.16 10.76
CA ARG A 206 42.20 -4.57 10.60
C ARG A 206 42.11 -3.04 10.48
N ALA A 207 41.19 -2.53 9.66
CA ALA A 207 40.95 -1.10 9.53
C ALA A 207 40.49 -0.45 10.84
N LEU A 208 39.61 -1.12 11.60
CA LEU A 208 39.19 -0.66 12.92
C LEU A 208 40.35 -0.60 13.91
N HIS A 209 41.17 -1.65 13.99
CA HIS A 209 42.31 -1.68 14.88
C HIS A 209 43.34 -0.59 14.56
N LEU A 210 43.61 -0.34 13.28
CA LEU A 210 44.48 0.75 12.85
C LEU A 210 43.89 2.12 13.19
N ALA A 211 42.58 2.31 13.00
CA ALA A 211 41.91 3.55 13.39
C ALA A 211 42.01 3.80 14.91
N GLU A 212 41.89 2.77 15.75
CA GLU A 212 42.10 2.88 17.21
C GLU A 212 43.54 3.32 17.56
N GLN A 213 44.54 2.87 16.81
CA GLN A 213 45.95 3.25 17.02
C GLN A 213 46.26 4.70 16.65
N THR A 214 45.62 5.22 15.58
CA THR A 214 45.85 6.61 15.13
C THR A 214 45.31 7.66 16.09
N GLY A 215 44.35 7.29 16.96
CA GLY A 215 43.67 8.20 17.87
C GLY A 215 42.66 9.15 17.19
N ASP A 216 42.45 9.05 15.88
CA ASP A 216 41.48 9.86 15.14
C ASP A 216 40.04 9.38 15.45
N GLN A 217 39.33 10.17 16.25
CA GLN A 217 37.96 9.85 16.69
C GLN A 217 36.98 9.75 15.51
N ARG A 218 37.20 10.51 14.43
CA ARG A 218 36.35 10.48 13.25
C ARG A 218 36.59 9.21 12.44
N GLU A 219 37.85 8.85 12.18
CA GLU A 219 38.17 7.58 11.50
C GLU A 219 37.69 6.38 12.32
N LEU A 220 37.84 6.42 13.65
CA LEU A 220 37.32 5.40 14.55
C LEU A 220 35.80 5.24 14.44
N ALA A 221 35.05 6.36 14.43
CA ALA A 221 33.59 6.33 14.29
C ALA A 221 33.15 5.68 12.96
N TYR A 222 33.82 6.03 11.85
CA TYR A 222 33.56 5.42 10.54
C TYR A 222 33.90 3.93 10.50
N SER A 223 35.04 3.52 11.05
CA SER A 223 35.43 2.10 11.07
C SER A 223 34.50 1.25 11.95
N LEU A 224 34.01 1.80 13.07
CA LEU A 224 33.00 1.14 13.90
C LEU A 224 31.66 0.99 13.16
N GLN A 225 31.27 2.02 12.41
CA GLN A 225 30.09 1.97 11.57
C GLN A 225 30.22 0.88 10.49
N ASP A 226 31.38 0.78 9.84
CA ASP A 226 31.62 -0.19 8.76
C ASP A 226 31.65 -1.64 9.26
N VAL A 227 32.18 -1.92 10.47
CA VAL A 227 32.31 -3.30 11.00
C VAL A 227 31.00 -3.85 11.59
N ALA A 228 30.06 -2.99 11.95
CA ALA A 228 28.85 -3.38 12.69
C ALA A 228 28.02 -4.47 11.98
N LEU A 229 27.69 -4.27 10.71
CA LEU A 229 26.93 -5.24 9.93
C LEU A 229 27.72 -6.55 9.65
N PRO A 230 29.02 -6.50 9.28
CA PRO A 230 29.87 -7.70 9.23
C PRO A 230 29.85 -8.54 10.52
N TYR A 231 29.89 -7.92 11.70
CA TYR A 231 29.77 -8.64 12.96
C TYR A 231 28.42 -9.36 13.09
N ALA A 232 27.31 -8.71 12.73
CA ALA A 232 26.00 -9.36 12.80
C ALA A 232 25.89 -10.55 11.82
N ILE A 233 26.41 -10.42 10.60
CA ILE A 233 26.39 -11.49 9.59
C ILE A 233 27.15 -12.73 10.06
N THR A 234 28.33 -12.51 10.66
CA THR A 234 29.19 -13.57 11.17
C THR A 234 28.76 -14.13 12.53
N GLY A 235 27.58 -13.71 13.04
CA GLY A 235 26.99 -14.21 14.27
C GLY A 235 27.52 -13.54 15.55
N ARG A 236 28.32 -12.48 15.45
CA ARG A 236 28.85 -11.69 16.57
C ARG A 236 27.91 -10.54 16.94
N SER A 237 26.66 -10.86 17.25
CA SER A 237 25.60 -9.85 17.39
C SER A 237 25.80 -8.85 18.53
N ALA A 238 26.40 -9.26 19.66
CA ALA A 238 26.71 -8.34 20.75
C ALA A 238 27.75 -7.29 20.32
N ALA A 239 28.79 -7.71 19.62
CA ALA A 239 29.82 -6.82 19.07
C ALA A 239 29.25 -5.87 18.00
N ALA A 240 28.28 -6.34 17.19
CA ALA A 240 27.60 -5.52 16.20
C ALA A 240 26.81 -4.34 16.82
N ILE A 241 26.04 -4.61 17.88
CA ILE A 241 25.28 -3.59 18.61
C ILE A 241 26.24 -2.64 19.33
N GLU A 242 27.27 -3.16 19.98
CA GLU A 242 28.29 -2.34 20.66
C GLU A 242 29.01 -1.40 19.69
N ALA A 243 29.45 -1.92 18.53
CA ALA A 243 30.11 -1.12 17.50
C ALA A 243 29.19 0.00 16.99
N SER A 244 27.93 -0.31 16.68
CA SER A 244 26.93 0.67 16.22
C SER A 244 26.71 1.79 17.25
N ARG A 245 26.52 1.43 18.53
CA ARG A 245 26.29 2.41 19.60
C ARG A 245 27.52 3.25 19.92
N LYS A 246 28.72 2.64 19.85
CA LYS A 246 29.98 3.37 20.02
C LYS A 246 30.18 4.37 18.87
N ALA A 247 29.89 3.97 17.62
CA ALA A 247 29.91 4.87 16.46
C ALA A 247 28.94 6.06 16.65
N GLN A 248 27.68 5.79 17.01
CA GLN A 248 26.68 6.84 17.29
C GLN A 248 27.18 7.84 18.34
N LYS A 249 27.69 7.35 19.47
CA LYS A 249 28.21 8.21 20.55
C LYS A 249 29.39 9.06 20.09
N LEU A 250 30.28 8.51 19.27
CA LEU A 250 31.41 9.26 18.71
C LEU A 250 30.93 10.33 17.73
N PHE A 251 30.01 10.02 16.81
CA PHE A 251 29.43 11.03 15.91
C PHE A 251 28.72 12.14 16.67
N GLN A 252 28.00 11.80 17.74
CA GLN A 252 27.39 12.77 18.64
C GLN A 252 28.42 13.67 19.31
N GLN A 253 29.53 13.11 19.83
CA GLN A 253 30.63 13.88 20.41
C GLN A 253 31.34 14.78 19.40
N LEU A 254 31.41 14.35 18.14
CA LEU A 254 31.96 15.12 17.02
C LEU A 254 30.99 16.21 16.51
N GLY A 255 29.75 16.26 17.01
CA GLY A 255 28.70 17.18 16.54
C GLY A 255 28.16 16.83 15.15
N ASP A 256 28.39 15.61 14.67
CA ASP A 256 27.96 15.15 13.35
C ASP A 256 26.58 14.47 13.43
N ARG A 257 25.53 15.31 13.51
CA ARG A 257 24.15 14.83 13.67
C ARG A 257 23.70 13.92 12.53
N VAL A 258 24.22 14.13 11.32
CA VAL A 258 23.89 13.32 10.14
C VAL A 258 24.38 11.90 10.33
N TRP A 259 25.67 11.74 10.66
CA TRP A 259 26.25 10.42 10.87
C TRP A 259 25.81 9.76 12.17
N GLU A 260 25.47 10.53 13.20
CA GLU A 260 24.79 10.00 14.40
C GLU A 260 23.50 9.28 14.02
N LEU A 261 22.66 9.90 13.17
CA LEU A 261 21.40 9.31 12.72
C LEU A 261 21.63 8.16 11.74
N LEU A 262 22.51 8.31 10.75
CA LEU A 262 22.82 7.23 9.80
C LEU A 262 23.43 6.01 10.50
N ALA A 263 24.14 6.19 11.61
CA ALA A 263 24.65 5.08 12.42
C ALA A 263 23.53 4.19 13.02
N ARG A 264 22.31 4.72 13.19
CA ARG A 264 21.12 3.95 13.60
C ARG A 264 20.59 3.03 12.48
N THR A 265 20.95 3.30 11.21
CA THR A 265 20.56 2.43 10.09
C THR A 265 21.22 1.06 10.20
N ASN A 266 22.49 1.00 10.59
CA ASN A 266 23.18 -0.27 10.78
C ASN A 266 22.60 -1.05 11.97
N GLU A 267 22.28 -0.37 13.07
CA GLU A 267 21.61 -1.01 14.22
C GLU A 267 20.25 -1.61 13.82
N THR A 268 19.49 -0.95 12.94
CA THR A 268 18.25 -1.52 12.35
C THR A 268 18.53 -2.83 11.61
N LEU A 269 19.55 -2.87 10.76
CA LEU A 269 19.91 -4.08 10.01
C LEU A 269 20.38 -5.20 10.94
N VAL A 270 21.10 -4.86 12.02
CA VAL A 270 21.51 -5.81 13.07
C VAL A 270 20.28 -6.41 13.76
N TYR A 271 19.30 -5.59 14.19
CA TYR A 271 18.05 -6.09 14.77
C TYR A 271 17.25 -6.97 13.81
N THR A 272 17.17 -6.57 12.54
CA THR A 272 16.54 -7.38 11.47
C THR A 272 17.22 -8.74 11.34
N ARG A 273 18.55 -8.79 11.42
CA ARG A 273 19.34 -10.03 11.33
C ARG A 273 19.19 -10.92 12.56
N LEU A 274 19.01 -10.32 13.74
CA LEU A 274 18.70 -11.01 14.99
C LEU A 274 17.27 -11.56 15.05
N GLY A 275 16.38 -11.06 14.18
CA GLY A 275 14.98 -11.44 14.13
C GLY A 275 14.08 -10.62 15.06
N ASP A 276 14.57 -9.50 15.58
CA ASP A 276 13.74 -8.53 16.29
C ASP A 276 13.21 -7.48 15.31
N LEU A 277 12.24 -7.90 14.49
CA LEU A 277 11.68 -7.06 13.43
C LEU A 277 10.92 -5.85 14.00
N GLN A 278 10.37 -5.95 15.21
CA GLN A 278 9.66 -4.85 15.86
C GLN A 278 10.61 -3.76 16.32
N ALA A 279 11.73 -4.12 16.98
CA ALA A 279 12.76 -3.15 17.34
C ALA A 279 13.36 -2.49 16.10
N ALA A 280 13.65 -3.27 15.04
CA ALA A 280 14.14 -2.74 13.78
C ALA A 280 13.17 -1.73 13.16
N ARG A 281 11.87 -2.03 13.16
CA ARG A 281 10.82 -1.13 12.63
C ARG A 281 10.74 0.16 13.43
N GLN A 282 10.63 0.07 14.76
CA GLN A 282 10.53 1.25 15.63
C GLN A 282 11.74 2.18 15.47
N LEU A 283 12.94 1.60 15.42
CA LEU A 283 14.17 2.36 15.22
C LEU A 283 14.21 3.05 13.85
N SER A 284 13.78 2.35 12.80
CA SER A 284 13.71 2.90 11.44
C SER A 284 12.68 4.02 11.31
N GLU A 285 11.47 3.84 11.83
CA GLU A 285 10.40 4.84 11.75
C GLU A 285 10.83 6.14 12.46
N SER A 286 11.37 6.04 13.68
CA SER A 286 11.90 7.19 14.41
C SER A 286 13.08 7.87 13.69
N MET A 287 14.00 7.08 13.14
CA MET A 287 15.15 7.63 12.42
C MET A 287 14.73 8.36 11.14
N ILE A 288 13.79 7.81 10.36
CA ILE A 288 13.30 8.46 9.13
C ILE A 288 12.57 9.76 9.46
N GLU A 289 11.79 9.80 10.54
CA GLU A 289 11.12 11.02 11.01
C GLU A 289 12.16 12.10 11.34
N GLU A 290 13.17 11.78 12.14
CA GLU A 290 14.25 12.74 12.49
C GLU A 290 15.11 13.16 11.30
N LEU A 291 15.38 12.27 10.36
CA LEU A 291 16.14 12.58 9.13
C LEU A 291 15.34 13.45 8.16
N SER A 292 14.01 13.29 8.11
CA SER A 292 13.13 14.06 7.23
C SER A 292 13.13 15.55 7.56
N ASP A 293 13.45 15.92 8.79
CA ASP A 293 13.55 17.31 9.23
C ASP A 293 14.86 18.00 8.81
N VAL A 294 15.83 17.25 8.26
CA VAL A 294 17.14 17.79 7.91
C VAL A 294 17.29 17.95 6.39
N PRO A 295 17.37 19.19 5.86
CA PRO A 295 17.43 19.44 4.42
C PRO A 295 18.67 18.83 3.77
N GLY A 296 18.48 18.17 2.62
CA GLY A 296 19.58 17.65 1.80
C GLY A 296 20.22 16.36 2.30
N ILE A 297 19.66 15.72 3.33
CA ILE A 297 20.18 14.44 3.85
C ILE A 297 19.60 13.25 3.08
N PRO A 298 20.44 12.26 2.74
CA PRO A 298 20.01 11.04 2.08
C PRO A 298 19.17 10.13 3.01
N VAL A 299 17.86 10.33 3.03
CA VAL A 299 16.91 9.47 3.77
C VAL A 299 16.44 8.24 2.98
N GLU A 300 16.71 8.20 1.66
CA GLU A 300 16.16 7.18 0.76
C GLU A 300 16.57 5.76 1.16
N LEU A 301 17.82 5.57 1.60
CA LEU A 301 18.34 4.25 1.98
C LEU A 301 17.64 3.72 3.25
N ALA A 302 17.37 4.60 4.21
CA ALA A 302 16.63 4.24 5.42
C ALA A 302 15.19 3.85 5.08
N MET A 303 14.53 4.64 4.22
CA MET A 303 13.19 4.34 3.72
C MET A 303 13.15 3.02 2.94
N GLU A 304 14.12 2.77 2.08
CA GLU A 304 14.25 1.53 1.30
C GLU A 304 14.34 0.31 2.23
N ASN A 305 15.23 0.35 3.22
CA ASN A 305 15.37 -0.72 4.21
C ASN A 305 14.05 -0.96 4.97
N LEU A 306 13.36 0.10 5.37
CA LEU A 306 12.07 -0.02 6.06
C LEU A 306 10.98 -0.59 5.15
N VAL A 307 10.93 -0.20 3.86
CA VAL A 307 10.00 -0.78 2.88
C VAL A 307 10.16 -2.31 2.79
N PHE A 308 11.39 -2.80 2.71
CA PHE A 308 11.64 -4.25 2.71
C PHE A 308 11.30 -4.93 4.04
N LEU A 309 11.58 -4.27 5.17
CA LEU A 309 11.24 -4.76 6.50
C LEU A 309 9.72 -4.89 6.70
N LEU A 310 8.95 -3.86 6.32
CA LEU A 310 7.48 -3.85 6.39
C LEU A 310 6.88 -4.99 5.56
N ASN A 311 7.41 -5.24 4.36
CA ASN A 311 7.02 -6.38 3.54
C ASN A 311 7.27 -7.73 4.21
N ARG A 312 8.42 -7.91 4.88
CA ARG A 312 8.74 -9.15 5.61
C ARG A 312 7.78 -9.36 6.79
N MET A 313 7.37 -8.28 7.45
CA MET A 313 6.40 -8.27 8.54
C MET A 313 4.94 -8.42 8.09
N GLY A 314 4.67 -8.37 6.78
CA GLY A 314 3.32 -8.47 6.23
C GLY A 314 2.48 -7.18 6.32
N LEU A 315 3.12 -6.04 6.56
CA LEU A 315 2.48 -4.73 6.68
C LEU A 315 2.33 -4.07 5.30
N TYR A 316 1.59 -4.73 4.41
CA TYR A 316 1.58 -4.42 2.98
C TYR A 316 1.09 -3.02 2.63
N GLU A 317 0.05 -2.50 3.30
CA GLU A 317 -0.43 -1.14 3.03
C GLU A 317 0.60 -0.07 3.42
N ARG A 318 1.27 -0.24 4.56
CA ARG A 318 2.39 0.63 4.95
C ARG A 318 3.55 0.55 3.97
N THR A 319 3.83 -0.63 3.40
CA THR A 319 4.81 -0.75 2.31
C THR A 319 4.41 0.12 1.11
N LEU A 320 3.13 0.12 0.71
CA LEU A 320 2.65 0.93 -0.41
C LEU A 320 2.78 2.43 -0.13
N GLU A 321 2.38 2.86 1.06
CA GLU A 321 2.47 4.27 1.48
C GLU A 321 3.92 4.76 1.54
N LEU A 322 4.80 4.00 2.21
CA LEU A 322 6.20 4.37 2.34
C LEU A 322 6.96 4.24 1.01
N GLY A 323 6.64 3.23 0.20
CA GLY A 323 7.22 3.04 -1.12
C GLY A 323 6.89 4.20 -2.06
N GLN A 324 5.65 4.71 -2.02
CA GLN A 324 5.27 5.90 -2.78
C GLN A 324 6.06 7.14 -2.33
N ARG A 325 6.16 7.37 -1.01
CA ARG A 325 6.97 8.47 -0.45
C ARG A 325 8.44 8.35 -0.84
N LEU A 326 8.99 7.14 -0.85
CA LEU A 326 10.37 6.88 -1.28
C LEU A 326 10.56 7.23 -2.75
N ILE A 327 9.63 6.85 -3.63
CA ILE A 327 9.69 7.20 -5.06
C ILE A 327 9.70 8.72 -5.24
N GLU A 328 8.83 9.44 -4.52
CA GLU A 328 8.73 10.90 -4.57
C GLU A 328 10.02 11.57 -4.09
N HIS A 329 10.53 11.17 -2.91
CA HIS A 329 11.74 11.73 -2.34
C HIS A 329 12.97 11.47 -3.22
N ALA A 330 13.14 10.22 -3.65
CA ALA A 330 14.26 9.81 -4.49
C ALA A 330 14.20 10.46 -5.89
N ALA A 331 13.01 10.78 -6.39
CA ALA A 331 12.85 11.56 -7.63
C ALA A 331 13.32 13.01 -7.47
N ILE A 332 13.05 13.66 -6.33
CA ILE A 332 13.50 15.02 -6.03
C ILE A 332 15.03 15.09 -5.94
N VAL A 333 15.65 14.09 -5.32
CA VAL A 333 17.11 14.05 -5.10
C VAL A 333 17.87 13.50 -6.31
N GLY A 334 17.17 13.00 -7.34
CA GLY A 334 17.79 12.43 -8.54
C GLY A 334 18.42 11.06 -8.33
N ARG A 335 18.03 10.34 -7.27
CA ARG A 335 18.52 8.97 -6.97
C ARG A 335 17.55 7.94 -7.49
N HIS A 336 17.94 7.20 -8.53
CA HIS A 336 17.01 6.31 -9.20
C HIS A 336 17.00 4.87 -8.69
N GLY A 337 18.09 4.37 -8.10
CA GLY A 337 18.16 3.03 -7.50
C GLY A 337 17.04 2.75 -6.48
N PRO A 338 16.86 3.60 -5.45
CA PRO A 338 15.80 3.41 -4.45
C PRO A 338 14.39 3.45 -5.04
N ARG A 339 14.18 4.14 -6.17
CA ARG A 339 12.89 4.16 -6.88
C ARG A 339 12.57 2.79 -7.49
N ILE A 340 13.57 2.13 -8.09
CA ILE A 340 13.39 0.79 -8.65
C ILE A 340 13.10 -0.22 -7.52
N ALA A 341 13.87 -0.15 -6.42
CA ALA A 341 13.66 -0.99 -5.25
C ALA A 341 12.24 -0.81 -4.65
N ALA A 342 11.77 0.43 -4.51
CA ALA A 342 10.42 0.75 -4.05
C ALA A 342 9.35 0.15 -4.97
N LEU A 343 9.47 0.30 -6.28
CA LEU A 343 8.53 -0.25 -7.26
C LEU A 343 8.44 -1.78 -7.15
N LEU A 344 9.58 -2.48 -7.01
CA LEU A 344 9.62 -3.93 -6.84
C LEU A 344 8.97 -4.36 -5.52
N ALA A 345 9.27 -3.66 -4.43
CA ALA A 345 8.69 -3.96 -3.12
C ALA A 345 7.18 -3.69 -3.06
N MET A 346 6.71 -2.61 -3.68
CA MET A 346 5.28 -2.32 -3.83
C MET A 346 4.58 -3.35 -4.71
N GLY A 347 5.23 -3.79 -5.80
CA GLY A 347 4.73 -4.87 -6.65
C GLY A 347 4.53 -6.17 -5.89
N GLU A 348 5.50 -6.58 -5.06
CA GLU A 348 5.36 -7.75 -4.19
C GLU A 348 4.24 -7.57 -3.16
N ALA A 349 4.13 -6.39 -2.51
CA ALA A 349 3.03 -6.10 -1.58
C ALA A 349 1.65 -6.21 -2.24
N LEU A 350 1.50 -5.68 -3.46
CA LEU A 350 0.26 -5.74 -4.24
C LEU A 350 -0.11 -7.18 -4.61
N ILE A 351 0.88 -8.02 -4.95
CA ILE A 351 0.64 -9.46 -5.15
C ILE A 351 0.08 -10.08 -3.88
N ARG A 352 0.66 -9.79 -2.71
CA ARG A 352 0.23 -10.35 -1.43
C ARG A 352 -1.20 -9.94 -1.11
N LEU A 353 -1.56 -8.69 -1.41
CA LEU A 353 -2.92 -8.14 -1.30
C LEU A 353 -3.91 -8.66 -2.37
N GLY A 354 -3.46 -9.44 -3.36
CA GLY A 354 -4.29 -9.98 -4.43
C GLY A 354 -4.47 -9.06 -5.64
N ASP A 355 -3.92 -7.84 -5.64
CA ASP A 355 -3.96 -6.90 -6.77
C ASP A 355 -2.83 -7.19 -7.79
N THR A 356 -3.00 -8.29 -8.50
CA THR A 356 -2.03 -8.74 -9.51
C THR A 356 -1.92 -7.81 -10.73
N ARG A 357 -2.95 -6.99 -10.99
CA ARG A 357 -2.94 -6.06 -12.13
C ARG A 357 -2.02 -4.88 -11.83
N SER A 358 -2.20 -4.24 -10.69
CA SER A 358 -1.34 -3.12 -10.29
C SER A 358 0.10 -3.58 -10.05
N ALA A 359 0.30 -4.77 -9.47
CA ALA A 359 1.64 -5.33 -9.29
C ALA A 359 2.45 -5.43 -10.59
N ARG A 360 1.83 -5.93 -11.67
CA ARG A 360 2.47 -6.04 -12.99
C ARG A 360 2.90 -4.69 -13.55
N GLU A 361 2.11 -3.65 -13.28
CA GLU A 361 2.46 -2.30 -13.73
C GLU A 361 3.70 -1.78 -12.98
N HIS A 362 3.79 -2.02 -11.67
CA HIS A 362 4.98 -1.65 -10.89
C HIS A 362 6.23 -2.41 -11.35
N HIS A 363 6.12 -3.71 -11.63
CA HIS A 363 7.24 -4.50 -12.16
C HIS A 363 7.71 -4.03 -13.54
N ARG A 364 6.77 -3.63 -14.43
CA ARG A 364 7.10 -3.04 -15.73
C ARG A 364 7.81 -1.70 -15.59
N LEU A 365 7.27 -0.81 -14.76
CA LEU A 365 7.89 0.49 -14.48
C LEU A 365 9.30 0.33 -13.88
N ALA A 366 9.48 -0.64 -12.98
CA ALA A 366 10.78 -0.97 -12.40
C ALA A 366 11.78 -1.43 -13.49
N ARG A 367 11.35 -2.31 -14.39
CA ARG A 367 12.17 -2.77 -15.53
C ARG A 367 12.54 -1.62 -16.45
N ASP A 368 11.55 -0.85 -16.91
CA ASP A 368 11.74 0.24 -17.88
C ASP A 368 12.67 1.32 -17.31
N LEU A 369 12.54 1.61 -16.02
CA LEU A 369 13.43 2.54 -15.33
C LEU A 369 14.86 1.97 -15.21
N ALA A 370 15.01 0.70 -14.81
CA ALA A 370 16.33 0.06 -14.72
C ALA A 370 17.04 -0.01 -16.08
N GLU A 371 16.31 -0.34 -17.14
CA GLU A 371 16.83 -0.39 -18.52
C GLU A 371 17.25 1.00 -19.01
N ALA A 372 16.40 2.02 -18.81
CA ALA A 372 16.71 3.40 -19.21
C ALA A 372 17.95 3.97 -18.52
N LEU A 373 18.28 3.47 -17.33
CA LEU A 373 19.43 3.91 -16.52
C LEU A 373 20.68 3.04 -16.71
N GLY A 374 20.58 1.92 -17.43
CA GLY A 374 21.68 0.95 -17.55
C GLY A 374 22.02 0.22 -16.24
N GLU A 375 21.07 0.14 -15.29
CA GLU A 375 21.26 -0.49 -13.98
C GLU A 375 21.09 -2.02 -14.07
N GLU A 376 22.11 -2.72 -14.59
CA GLU A 376 22.05 -4.15 -14.91
C GLU A 376 21.57 -5.03 -13.75
N ARG A 377 22.07 -4.82 -12.52
CA ARG A 377 21.67 -5.63 -11.35
C ARG A 377 20.20 -5.43 -10.97
N GLN A 378 19.69 -4.21 -11.10
CA GLN A 378 18.29 -3.88 -10.80
C GLN A 378 17.36 -4.37 -11.89
N LEU A 379 17.81 -4.32 -13.15
CA LEU A 379 17.10 -4.89 -14.28
C LEU A 379 16.83 -6.39 -14.05
N LEU A 380 17.83 -7.15 -13.62
CA LEU A 380 17.66 -8.58 -13.33
C LEU A 380 16.61 -8.88 -12.23
N PHE A 381 16.47 -8.02 -11.21
CA PHE A 381 15.38 -8.17 -10.22
C PHE A 381 14.01 -7.94 -10.84
N ALA A 382 13.86 -6.88 -11.64
CA ALA A 382 12.62 -6.59 -12.33
C ALA A 382 12.24 -7.71 -13.31
N GLU A 383 13.24 -8.31 -13.96
CA GLU A 383 13.02 -9.44 -14.85
C GLU A 383 12.53 -10.71 -14.15
N LEU A 384 13.02 -10.97 -12.94
CA LEU A 384 12.49 -12.07 -12.11
C LEU A 384 11.07 -11.81 -11.62
N ALA A 385 10.75 -10.56 -11.27
CA ALA A 385 9.39 -10.18 -10.88
C ALA A 385 8.41 -10.41 -12.05
N ILE A 386 8.80 -10.04 -13.27
CA ILE A 386 8.02 -10.31 -14.49
C ILE A 386 7.92 -11.81 -14.76
N ALA A 387 8.99 -12.59 -14.56
CA ALA A 387 8.93 -14.05 -14.69
C ALA A 387 7.90 -14.67 -13.73
N ALA A 388 7.87 -14.19 -12.49
CA ALA A 388 6.87 -14.61 -11.50
C ALA A 388 5.44 -14.24 -11.90
N ASP A 389 5.22 -13.07 -12.51
CA ASP A 389 3.91 -12.67 -13.03
C ASP A 389 3.45 -13.52 -14.22
N LEU A 390 4.39 -13.89 -15.10
CA LEU A 390 4.14 -14.82 -16.20
C LEU A 390 3.76 -16.21 -15.66
N ARG A 391 4.45 -16.70 -14.61
CA ARG A 391 4.08 -17.96 -13.95
C ARG A 391 2.67 -17.89 -13.36
N ARG A 392 2.34 -16.82 -12.62
CA ARG A 392 1.00 -16.62 -12.01
C ARG A 392 -0.10 -16.56 -13.07
N SER A 393 0.18 -16.00 -14.25
CA SER A 393 -0.74 -15.99 -15.40
C SER A 393 -0.70 -17.27 -16.25
N ARG A 394 -0.10 -18.37 -15.75
CA ARG A 394 0.01 -19.67 -16.41
C ARG A 394 0.78 -19.67 -17.74
N ARG A 395 1.60 -18.65 -18.01
CA ARG A 395 2.49 -18.56 -19.19
C ARG A 395 3.85 -19.21 -18.89
N ILE A 396 3.83 -20.51 -18.58
CA ILE A 396 4.96 -21.27 -18.01
C ILE A 396 6.23 -21.21 -18.86
N GLU A 397 6.17 -21.47 -20.17
CA GLU A 397 7.36 -21.45 -21.05
C GLU A 397 7.98 -20.06 -21.20
N GLN A 398 7.17 -19.00 -21.10
CA GLN A 398 7.70 -17.64 -21.16
C GLN A 398 8.35 -17.24 -19.85
N ALA A 399 7.75 -17.62 -18.71
CA ALA A 399 8.35 -17.47 -17.40
C ALA A 399 9.69 -18.20 -17.30
N ARG A 400 9.76 -19.44 -17.80
CA ARG A 400 10.98 -20.27 -17.81
C ARG A 400 12.10 -19.62 -18.60
N ARG A 401 11.84 -19.25 -19.86
CA ARG A 401 12.84 -18.56 -20.69
C ARG A 401 13.36 -17.28 -20.04
N ARG A 402 12.48 -16.49 -19.44
CA ARG A 402 12.84 -15.25 -18.73
C ARG A 402 13.76 -15.54 -17.52
N ALA A 403 13.40 -16.51 -16.69
CA ALA A 403 14.19 -16.88 -15.51
C ALA A 403 15.55 -17.53 -15.87
N GLU A 404 15.60 -18.34 -16.94
CA GLU A 404 16.85 -18.88 -17.48
C GLU A 404 17.77 -17.76 -18.00
N GLN A 405 17.21 -16.80 -18.73
CA GLN A 405 17.94 -15.62 -19.22
C GLN A 405 18.53 -14.80 -18.08
N VAL A 406 17.75 -14.53 -17.02
CA VAL A 406 18.27 -13.85 -15.82
C VAL A 406 19.44 -14.63 -15.22
N ARG A 407 19.30 -15.95 -15.09
CA ARG A 407 20.36 -16.79 -14.51
C ARG A 407 21.64 -16.77 -15.35
N GLU A 408 21.51 -16.73 -16.68
CA GLU A 408 22.65 -16.63 -17.60
C GLU A 408 23.34 -15.26 -17.51
N GLN A 409 22.56 -14.17 -17.47
CA GLN A 409 23.06 -12.80 -17.37
C GLN A 409 23.64 -12.47 -15.98
N ALA A 410 23.15 -13.10 -14.92
CA ALA A 410 23.62 -12.87 -13.55
C ALA A 410 25.01 -13.47 -13.26
N ARG A 411 25.40 -14.56 -13.94
CA ARG A 411 26.70 -15.23 -13.76
C ARG A 411 27.92 -14.35 -14.02
N PRO A 412 28.07 -13.67 -15.18
CA PRO A 412 29.27 -12.90 -15.50
C PRO A 412 29.51 -11.70 -14.56
N ILE A 413 28.46 -11.18 -13.92
CA ILE A 413 28.53 -10.02 -13.01
C ILE A 413 28.49 -10.40 -11.52
N ASP A 414 28.63 -11.70 -11.20
CA ASP A 414 28.53 -12.31 -9.86
C ASP A 414 27.31 -11.82 -9.06
N ALA A 415 26.14 -11.75 -9.71
CA ALA A 415 24.90 -11.31 -9.10
C ALA A 415 24.22 -12.46 -8.33
N ARG A 416 24.83 -12.89 -7.22
CA ARG A 416 24.44 -14.09 -6.44
C ARG A 416 23.00 -14.10 -5.97
N ARG A 417 22.48 -12.97 -5.47
CA ARG A 417 21.09 -12.87 -5.01
C ARG A 417 20.10 -13.15 -6.14
N GLN A 418 20.37 -12.63 -7.34
CA GLN A 418 19.57 -12.86 -8.54
C GLN A 418 19.71 -14.31 -9.02
N LEU A 419 20.89 -14.93 -8.90
CA LEU A 419 21.06 -16.36 -9.20
C LEU A 419 20.20 -17.24 -8.29
N ILE A 420 20.23 -17.00 -6.98
CA ILE A 420 19.42 -17.73 -5.99
C ILE A 420 17.92 -17.57 -6.29
N LEU A 421 17.46 -16.34 -6.51
CA LEU A 421 16.06 -16.07 -6.82
C LEU A 421 15.62 -16.66 -8.17
N ALA A 422 16.49 -16.63 -9.18
CA ALA A 422 16.25 -17.29 -10.47
C ALA A 422 16.13 -18.80 -10.31
N SER A 423 17.01 -19.43 -9.52
CA SER A 423 16.94 -20.88 -9.24
C SER A 423 15.67 -21.25 -8.47
N ILE A 424 15.22 -20.44 -7.50
CA ILE A 424 13.92 -20.61 -6.81
C ILE A 424 12.76 -20.53 -7.81
N GLU A 425 12.77 -19.54 -8.71
CA GLU A 425 11.69 -19.37 -9.68
C GLU A 425 11.67 -20.50 -10.73
N LEU A 426 12.83 -20.97 -11.17
CA LEU A 426 12.96 -22.16 -12.02
C LEU A 426 12.50 -23.43 -11.31
N ALA A 427 12.77 -23.58 -10.01
CA ALA A 427 12.29 -24.69 -9.22
C ALA A 427 10.74 -24.71 -9.17
N ARG A 428 10.11 -23.56 -8.91
CA ARG A 428 8.65 -23.42 -8.98
C ARG A 428 8.07 -23.83 -10.34
N LEU A 429 8.75 -23.45 -11.42
CA LEU A 429 8.33 -23.78 -12.78
C LEU A 429 8.54 -25.26 -13.12
N ALA A 430 9.63 -25.88 -12.67
CA ALA A 430 9.87 -27.31 -12.82
C ALA A 430 8.81 -28.13 -12.07
N ARG A 431 8.47 -27.71 -10.85
CA ARG A 431 7.40 -28.32 -10.06
C ARG A 431 6.04 -28.24 -10.76
N LEU A 432 5.68 -27.07 -11.31
CA LEU A 432 4.45 -26.91 -12.10
C LEU A 432 4.42 -27.74 -13.39
N ALA A 433 5.59 -28.16 -13.89
CA ALA A 433 5.72 -29.05 -15.05
C ALA A 433 5.69 -30.54 -14.67
N GLY A 434 5.55 -30.88 -13.38
CA GLY A 434 5.59 -32.27 -12.91
C GLY A 434 7.00 -32.84 -12.79
N GLU A 435 8.02 -32.00 -12.64
CA GLU A 435 9.44 -32.38 -12.50
C GLU A 435 9.97 -32.08 -11.07
N PRO A 436 9.45 -32.71 -10.00
CA PRO A 436 9.81 -32.38 -8.62
C PRO A 436 11.29 -32.66 -8.29
N SER A 437 11.90 -33.69 -8.88
CA SER A 437 13.34 -33.98 -8.68
C SER A 437 14.23 -32.88 -9.27
N ARG A 438 13.87 -32.33 -10.43
CA ARG A 438 14.57 -31.19 -11.03
C ARG A 438 14.38 -29.93 -10.19
N SER A 439 13.18 -29.72 -9.66
CA SER A 439 12.90 -28.64 -8.70
C SER A 439 13.84 -28.72 -7.50
N LEU A 440 13.98 -29.88 -6.87
CA LEU A 440 14.87 -30.07 -5.72
C LEU A 440 16.34 -29.81 -6.06
N ALA A 441 16.82 -30.32 -7.19
CA ALA A 441 18.20 -30.07 -7.64
C ALA A 441 18.50 -28.58 -7.85
N LEU A 442 17.53 -27.80 -8.37
CA LEU A 442 17.66 -26.35 -8.50
C LEU A 442 17.70 -25.63 -7.15
N LEU A 443 16.93 -26.12 -6.18
CA LEU A 443 16.93 -25.57 -4.81
C LEU A 443 18.24 -25.90 -4.08
N ASP A 444 18.84 -27.07 -4.31
CA ASP A 444 20.14 -27.44 -3.73
C ASP A 444 21.28 -26.58 -4.29
N ASP A 445 21.27 -26.27 -5.59
CA ASP A 445 22.17 -25.29 -6.19
C ASP A 445 22.03 -23.90 -5.54
N ALA A 446 20.79 -23.45 -5.32
CA ALA A 446 20.51 -22.18 -4.68
C ALA A 446 20.96 -22.14 -3.20
N ASP A 447 20.76 -23.23 -2.45
CA ASP A 447 21.15 -23.34 -1.04
C ASP A 447 22.68 -23.36 -0.87
N ASN A 448 23.40 -24.03 -1.77
CA ASN A 448 24.87 -24.01 -1.81
C ASN A 448 25.41 -22.59 -2.05
N GLN A 449 24.78 -21.83 -2.94
CA GLN A 449 25.13 -20.43 -3.17
C GLN A 449 24.78 -19.55 -1.95
N LEU A 450 23.65 -19.82 -1.29
CA LEU A 450 23.23 -19.09 -0.10
C LEU A 450 24.19 -19.28 1.06
N PHE A 451 24.67 -20.50 1.32
CA PHE A 451 25.63 -20.82 2.39
C PHE A 451 26.94 -20.01 2.25
N GLN A 452 27.27 -19.57 1.05
CA GLN A 452 28.44 -18.74 0.75
C GLN A 452 28.18 -17.22 0.89
N SER A 453 26.97 -16.81 1.27
CA SER A 453 26.49 -15.41 1.25
C SER A 453 25.78 -15.00 2.56
N GLY A 454 25.99 -13.77 3.03
CA GLY A 454 25.84 -13.41 4.45
C GLY A 454 24.64 -12.53 4.85
N GLU A 455 24.06 -11.73 3.95
CA GLU A 455 23.13 -10.65 4.35
C GLU A 455 21.64 -11.09 4.49
N ASP A 456 21.12 -11.92 3.59
CA ASP A 456 19.69 -12.32 3.56
C ASP A 456 19.43 -13.80 3.93
N GLY A 457 20.44 -14.46 4.49
CA GLY A 457 20.49 -15.90 4.75
C GLY A 457 19.18 -16.48 5.32
N PRO A 458 18.69 -16.03 6.48
CA PRO A 458 17.55 -16.68 7.13
C PRO A 458 16.23 -16.58 6.36
N ALA A 459 15.92 -15.42 5.79
CA ALA A 459 14.65 -15.19 5.07
C ALA A 459 14.63 -15.92 3.72
N LEU A 460 15.74 -15.86 2.97
CA LEU A 460 15.89 -16.63 1.73
C LEU A 460 15.92 -18.14 2.00
N ARG A 461 16.58 -18.58 3.08
CA ARG A 461 16.58 -19.99 3.51
C ARG A 461 15.17 -20.47 3.86
N ALA A 462 14.38 -19.67 4.57
CA ALA A 462 12.97 -20.01 4.82
C ALA A 462 12.18 -20.18 3.53
N GLN A 463 12.39 -19.32 2.52
CA GLN A 463 11.77 -19.45 1.21
C GLN A 463 12.24 -20.70 0.44
N LEU A 464 13.54 -21.03 0.49
CA LEU A 464 14.09 -22.27 -0.08
C LEU A 464 13.47 -23.50 0.57
N LEU A 465 13.42 -23.54 1.90
CA LEU A 465 12.82 -24.62 2.67
C LEU A 465 11.33 -24.78 2.38
N PHE A 466 10.61 -23.67 2.15
CA PHE A 466 9.22 -23.72 1.72
C PHE A 466 9.05 -24.40 0.36
N GLU A 467 9.82 -24.01 -0.65
CA GLU A 467 9.73 -24.65 -1.96
C GLU A 467 10.24 -26.11 -1.93
N ARG A 468 11.24 -26.41 -1.08
CA ARG A 468 11.77 -27.76 -0.86
C ARG A 468 10.72 -28.66 -0.20
N ALA A 469 9.99 -28.16 0.80
CA ALA A 469 8.87 -28.87 1.42
C ALA A 469 7.78 -29.22 0.39
N ARG A 470 7.43 -28.29 -0.52
CA ARG A 470 6.49 -28.57 -1.62
C ARG A 470 7.00 -29.64 -2.58
N GLY A 471 8.29 -29.62 -2.90
CA GLY A 471 8.93 -30.66 -3.72
C GLY A 471 8.85 -32.04 -3.07
N TRP A 472 9.15 -32.14 -1.78
CA TRP A 472 9.04 -33.40 -1.03
C TRP A 472 7.61 -33.89 -0.90
N LYS A 473 6.63 -32.98 -0.79
CA LYS A 473 5.20 -33.31 -0.80
C LYS A 473 4.80 -34.05 -2.09
N GLU A 474 5.24 -33.56 -3.25
CA GLU A 474 4.93 -34.20 -4.54
C GLU A 474 5.60 -35.57 -4.71
N LEU A 475 6.72 -35.80 -4.04
CA LEU A 475 7.41 -37.10 -4.02
C LEU A 475 6.92 -38.04 -2.90
N GLY A 476 5.94 -37.63 -2.09
CA GLY A 476 5.43 -38.42 -0.96
C GLY A 476 6.44 -38.65 0.18
N GLN A 477 7.45 -37.80 0.31
CA GLN A 477 8.50 -37.91 1.34
C GLN A 477 8.13 -37.09 2.59
N GLU A 478 7.16 -37.57 3.37
CA GLU A 478 6.58 -36.84 4.51
C GLU A 478 7.62 -36.43 5.58
N GLY A 479 8.60 -37.28 5.88
CA GLY A 479 9.63 -36.96 6.89
C GLY A 479 10.53 -35.80 6.48
N LEU A 480 10.93 -35.74 5.21
CA LEU A 480 11.75 -34.64 4.66
C LEU A 480 10.92 -33.36 4.50
N LEU A 481 9.64 -33.49 4.13
CA LEU A 481 8.70 -32.38 4.12
C LEU A 481 8.61 -31.75 5.51
N LEU A 482 8.33 -32.55 6.54
CA LEU A 482 8.14 -32.07 7.90
C LEU A 482 9.40 -31.36 8.43
N ALA A 483 10.58 -31.96 8.22
CA ALA A 483 11.84 -31.35 8.62
C ALA A 483 12.05 -29.97 7.96
N CYS A 484 11.80 -29.87 6.64
CA CYS A 484 11.89 -28.59 5.94
C CYS A 484 10.85 -27.58 6.46
N ALA A 485 9.64 -28.05 6.77
CA ALA A 485 8.55 -27.19 7.20
C ALA A 485 8.77 -26.60 8.59
N GLU A 486 9.22 -27.41 9.55
CA GLU A 486 9.51 -26.94 10.90
C GLU A 486 10.71 -25.99 10.95
N GLU A 487 11.81 -26.35 10.28
CA GLU A 487 13.00 -25.49 10.19
C GLU A 487 12.66 -24.15 9.54
N GLY A 488 11.95 -24.20 8.40
CA GLY A 488 11.59 -23.00 7.65
C GLY A 488 10.58 -22.12 8.39
N ALA A 489 9.59 -22.70 9.10
CA ALA A 489 8.65 -21.95 9.92
C ALA A 489 9.36 -21.26 11.09
N GLY A 490 10.30 -21.94 11.73
CA GLY A 490 11.14 -21.36 12.79
C GLY A 490 11.96 -20.17 12.29
N LEU A 491 12.53 -20.24 11.09
CA LEU A 491 13.25 -19.11 10.46
C LEU A 491 12.30 -17.97 10.07
N ALA A 492 11.19 -18.27 9.39
CA ALA A 492 10.22 -17.29 8.94
C ALA A 492 9.53 -16.54 10.10
N SER A 493 9.30 -17.20 11.25
CA SER A 493 8.71 -16.54 12.42
C SER A 493 9.59 -15.45 13.03
N ARG A 494 10.92 -15.62 12.94
CA ARG A 494 11.89 -14.65 13.45
C ARG A 494 12.26 -13.60 12.41
N HIS A 495 12.37 -14.00 11.15
CA HIS A 495 12.98 -13.17 10.12
C HIS A 495 11.99 -12.73 9.03
N GLY A 496 10.78 -13.28 8.96
CA GLY A 496 9.91 -13.16 7.80
C GLY A 496 10.48 -13.82 6.53
N PRO A 497 9.72 -13.84 5.42
CA PRO A 497 8.38 -13.27 5.29
C PRO A 497 7.35 -14.08 6.09
N VAL A 498 6.50 -13.39 6.85
CA VAL A 498 5.49 -14.01 7.73
C VAL A 498 4.50 -14.93 6.98
N GLU A 499 4.20 -14.65 5.71
CA GLU A 499 3.37 -15.55 4.91
C GLU A 499 4.02 -16.90 4.61
N ILE A 500 5.36 -16.97 4.56
CA ILE A 500 6.07 -18.24 4.39
C ILE A 500 5.94 -19.09 5.65
N GLU A 501 5.94 -18.46 6.84
CA GLU A 501 5.66 -19.16 8.10
C GLU A 501 4.28 -19.80 8.07
N VAL A 502 3.24 -19.03 7.74
CA VAL A 502 1.85 -19.51 7.66
C VAL A 502 1.74 -20.75 6.77
N ARG A 503 2.32 -20.69 5.56
CA ARG A 503 2.24 -21.78 4.59
C ARG A 503 3.04 -23.00 5.03
N LEU A 504 4.17 -22.81 5.69
CA LEU A 504 4.98 -23.90 6.24
C LEU A 504 4.30 -24.58 7.43
N LEU A 505 3.70 -23.82 8.33
CA LEU A 505 2.90 -24.36 9.43
C LEU A 505 1.73 -25.20 8.91
N ALA A 506 1.05 -24.74 7.86
CA ALA A 506 -0.03 -25.49 7.22
C ALA A 506 0.45 -26.82 6.61
N LEU A 507 1.62 -26.83 5.97
CA LEU A 507 2.25 -28.06 5.43
C LEU A 507 2.67 -29.02 6.55
N ALA A 508 3.25 -28.53 7.64
CA ALA A 508 3.59 -29.35 8.80
C ALA A 508 2.34 -29.98 9.43
N ALA A 509 1.24 -29.22 9.53
CA ALA A 509 -0.02 -29.70 10.06
C ALA A 509 -0.61 -30.86 9.25
N GLU A 510 -0.53 -30.82 7.91
CA GLU A 510 -0.98 -31.92 7.05
C GLU A 510 -0.22 -33.22 7.34
N VAL A 511 1.10 -33.16 7.56
CA VAL A 511 1.90 -34.34 7.91
C VAL A 511 1.56 -34.83 9.32
N TYR A 512 1.33 -33.92 10.27
CA TYR A 512 0.91 -34.31 11.60
C TYR A 512 -0.48 -34.98 11.62
N GLU A 513 -1.40 -34.54 10.76
CA GLU A 513 -2.71 -35.21 10.57
C GLU A 513 -2.53 -36.62 9.99
N SER A 514 -1.69 -36.80 8.96
CA SER A 514 -1.46 -38.12 8.36
C SER A 514 -0.81 -39.11 9.34
N GLN A 515 -0.02 -38.61 10.29
CA GLN A 515 0.60 -39.38 11.36
C GLN A 515 -0.29 -39.61 12.59
N GLY A 516 -1.53 -39.12 12.58
CA GLY A 516 -2.47 -39.24 13.72
C GLY A 516 -2.12 -38.36 14.93
N GLN A 517 -1.26 -37.35 14.76
CA GLN A 517 -0.86 -36.40 15.81
C GLN A 517 -1.77 -35.17 15.84
N SER A 518 -3.07 -35.37 16.04
CA SER A 518 -4.11 -34.33 15.89
C SER A 518 -3.87 -33.09 16.76
N GLN A 519 -3.28 -33.24 17.96
CA GLN A 519 -2.98 -32.11 18.83
C GLN A 519 -1.89 -31.19 18.24
N ARG A 520 -0.83 -31.77 17.65
CA ARG A 520 0.23 -30.98 17.01
C ARG A 520 -0.25 -30.34 15.72
N ALA A 521 -1.03 -31.07 14.92
CA ALA A 521 -1.67 -30.51 13.74
C ALA A 521 -2.53 -29.28 14.08
N ALA A 522 -3.40 -29.39 15.10
CA ALA A 522 -4.22 -28.29 15.57
C ALA A 522 -3.38 -27.09 16.02
N GLN A 523 -2.31 -27.31 16.81
CA GLN A 523 -1.42 -26.22 17.23
C GLN A 523 -0.83 -25.44 16.04
N HIS A 524 -0.38 -26.15 15.00
CA HIS A 524 0.21 -25.52 13.81
C HIS A 524 -0.85 -24.76 12.99
N LEU A 525 -2.03 -25.35 12.79
CA LEU A 525 -3.14 -24.71 12.05
C LEU A 525 -3.70 -23.50 12.79
N THR A 526 -3.90 -23.59 14.11
CA THR A 526 -4.35 -22.45 14.92
C THR A 526 -3.35 -21.31 14.86
N ARG A 527 -2.04 -21.58 14.98
CA ARG A 527 -1.00 -20.54 14.84
C ARG A 527 -1.01 -19.92 13.45
N ALA A 528 -1.11 -20.72 12.39
CA ALA A 528 -1.16 -20.23 11.01
C ALA A 528 -2.41 -19.34 10.77
N ALA A 529 -3.57 -19.77 11.26
CA ALA A 529 -4.82 -19.03 11.15
C ALA A 529 -4.80 -17.73 11.98
N GLN A 530 -4.28 -17.77 13.21
CA GLN A 530 -4.11 -16.57 14.03
C GLN A 530 -3.24 -15.54 13.31
N THR A 531 -2.09 -15.97 12.77
CA THR A 531 -1.19 -15.09 12.02
C THR A 531 -1.90 -14.49 10.79
N LEU A 532 -2.68 -15.28 10.04
CA LEU A 532 -3.47 -14.76 8.91
C LEU A 532 -4.53 -13.74 9.34
N ARG A 533 -5.22 -13.98 10.47
CA ARG A 533 -6.21 -13.06 11.03
C ARG A 533 -5.56 -11.74 11.46
N GLU A 534 -4.37 -11.80 12.07
CA GLU A 534 -3.56 -10.62 12.43
C GLU A 534 -3.18 -9.81 11.17
N LEU A 535 -2.64 -10.48 10.14
CA LEU A 535 -2.31 -9.83 8.86
C LEU A 535 -3.54 -9.19 8.20
N ALA A 536 -4.67 -9.87 8.19
CA ALA A 536 -5.91 -9.32 7.64
C ALA A 536 -6.40 -8.11 8.45
N GLY A 537 -6.18 -8.08 9.77
CA GLY A 537 -6.52 -6.97 10.66
C GLY A 537 -5.71 -5.69 10.40
N GLU A 538 -4.48 -5.83 9.90
CA GLU A 538 -3.57 -4.75 9.49
C GLU A 538 -3.91 -4.17 8.10
N ILE A 539 -4.73 -4.84 7.28
CA ILE A 539 -5.17 -4.33 5.98
C ILE A 539 -6.43 -3.51 6.20
N HIS A 540 -6.36 -2.18 6.11
CA HIS A 540 -7.46 -1.28 6.40
C HIS A 540 -8.44 -1.12 5.23
N ASP A 541 -7.99 -1.24 3.98
CA ASP A 541 -8.86 -1.21 2.81
C ASP A 541 -9.68 -2.51 2.72
N GLU A 542 -11.02 -2.38 2.79
CA GLU A 542 -11.93 -3.53 2.82
C GLU A 542 -11.88 -4.37 1.53
N SER A 543 -11.66 -3.74 0.37
CA SER A 543 -11.57 -4.45 -0.91
C SER A 543 -10.27 -5.26 -0.98
N ARG A 544 -9.15 -4.69 -0.54
CA ARG A 544 -7.86 -5.40 -0.46
C ARG A 544 -7.89 -6.50 0.59
N ARG A 545 -8.55 -6.27 1.73
CA ARG A 545 -8.73 -7.29 2.77
C ARG A 545 -9.55 -8.47 2.25
N ALA A 546 -10.65 -8.20 1.54
CA ALA A 546 -11.47 -9.23 0.90
C ALA A 546 -10.65 -10.03 -0.13
N LEU A 547 -9.90 -9.34 -1.00
CA LEU A 547 -9.01 -9.99 -1.97
C LEU A 547 -7.94 -10.84 -1.28
N PHE A 548 -7.30 -10.31 -0.24
CA PHE A 548 -6.31 -11.03 0.57
C PHE A 548 -6.89 -12.33 1.15
N LEU A 549 -8.07 -12.26 1.77
CA LEU A 549 -8.73 -13.42 2.39
C LEU A 549 -9.26 -14.42 1.35
N SER A 550 -9.65 -13.95 0.16
CA SER A 550 -10.15 -14.79 -0.93
C SER A 550 -9.10 -15.68 -1.60
N ASP A 551 -7.82 -15.52 -1.24
CA ASP A 551 -6.76 -16.42 -1.73
C ASP A 551 -7.06 -17.88 -1.33
N PRO A 552 -7.07 -18.83 -2.29
CA PRO A 552 -7.49 -20.20 -2.02
C PRO A 552 -6.66 -20.91 -0.95
N GLU A 553 -5.36 -20.64 -0.88
CA GLU A 553 -4.50 -21.28 0.13
C GLU A 553 -4.79 -20.69 1.53
N ARG A 554 -4.97 -19.36 1.64
CA ARG A 554 -5.32 -18.71 2.92
C ARG A 554 -6.70 -19.13 3.41
N SER A 555 -7.70 -19.12 2.52
CA SER A 555 -9.06 -19.58 2.82
C SER A 555 -9.08 -21.02 3.30
N ALA A 556 -8.32 -21.92 2.66
CA ALA A 556 -8.23 -23.32 3.08
C ALA A 556 -7.62 -23.49 4.49
N ILE A 557 -6.60 -22.68 4.84
CA ILE A 557 -5.99 -22.71 6.17
C ILE A 557 -6.98 -22.25 7.24
N LEU A 558 -7.68 -21.13 7.01
CA LEU A 558 -8.68 -20.59 7.94
C LEU A 558 -9.81 -21.61 8.17
N LEU A 559 -10.39 -22.15 7.09
CA LEU A 559 -11.46 -23.15 7.17
C LEU A 559 -11.04 -24.42 7.90
N ARG A 560 -9.79 -24.86 7.75
CA ARG A 560 -9.27 -26.03 8.48
C ARG A 560 -9.07 -25.74 9.97
N ALA A 561 -8.56 -24.55 10.31
CA ALA A 561 -8.35 -24.16 11.70
C ALA A 561 -9.67 -23.95 12.45
N ASP A 562 -10.68 -23.35 11.80
CA ASP A 562 -12.01 -23.12 12.40
C ASP A 562 -12.70 -24.45 12.77
N ARG A 563 -12.40 -25.56 12.07
CA ARG A 563 -12.89 -26.91 12.40
C ARG A 563 -12.20 -27.55 13.62
N LEU A 564 -11.02 -27.06 14.02
CA LEU A 564 -10.19 -27.65 15.08
C LEU A 564 -10.31 -26.92 16.42
N GLU A 565 -10.87 -25.71 16.45
CA GLU A 565 -11.17 -25.03 17.71
C GLU A 565 -12.22 -25.85 18.47
N PRO A 566 -11.94 -26.35 19.70
CA PRO A 566 -12.97 -26.96 20.51
C PRO A 566 -14.06 -25.92 20.73
N ILE A 567 -15.32 -26.28 20.45
CA ILE A 567 -16.49 -25.46 20.72
C ILE A 567 -16.52 -25.21 22.24
N GLY A 568 -15.86 -24.14 22.65
CA GLY A 568 -15.35 -24.00 24.00
C GLY A 568 -14.68 -22.65 24.27
N SER A 569 -15.04 -21.60 23.54
CA SER A 569 -15.04 -20.21 24.02
C SER A 569 -15.88 -19.31 23.10
N GLY A 570 -17.20 -19.46 23.17
CA GLY A 570 -18.17 -18.36 23.01
C GLY A 570 -18.34 -17.64 21.67
N ALA A 571 -17.50 -17.85 20.66
CA ALA A 571 -17.57 -17.08 19.41
C ALA A 571 -18.41 -17.74 18.31
N ASP A 572 -18.40 -19.08 18.20
CA ASP A 572 -18.99 -19.77 17.04
C ASP A 572 -20.37 -20.40 17.29
N SER A 573 -20.79 -20.50 18.56
CA SER A 573 -22.22 -20.58 18.85
C SER A 573 -22.95 -19.39 18.22
N THR A 574 -22.30 -18.24 18.09
CA THR A 574 -22.84 -17.04 17.46
C THR A 574 -22.99 -17.16 15.94
N SER A 575 -22.24 -17.99 15.20
CA SER A 575 -22.41 -18.09 13.73
C SER A 575 -23.53 -19.06 13.36
N THR A 576 -23.63 -20.19 14.08
CA THR A 576 -24.76 -21.12 13.94
C THR A 576 -26.02 -20.51 14.54
N LEU A 577 -25.93 -19.82 15.68
CA LEU A 577 -27.04 -19.02 16.22
C LEU A 577 -27.34 -17.80 15.35
N ALA A 578 -26.39 -17.16 14.68
CA ALA A 578 -26.66 -16.07 13.74
C ALA A 578 -27.36 -16.60 12.49
N ARG A 579 -26.97 -17.76 11.96
CA ARG A 579 -27.66 -18.40 10.82
C ARG A 579 -29.06 -18.90 11.21
N LEU A 580 -29.22 -19.49 12.39
CA LEU A 580 -30.55 -19.81 12.95
C LEU A 580 -31.35 -18.54 13.25
N TYR A 581 -30.70 -17.46 13.70
CA TYR A 581 -31.31 -16.16 13.94
C TYR A 581 -31.70 -15.47 12.63
N GLU A 582 -30.94 -15.62 11.55
CA GLU A 582 -31.30 -15.16 10.20
C GLU A 582 -32.57 -15.85 9.72
N VAL A 583 -32.65 -17.19 9.88
CA VAL A 583 -33.89 -17.93 9.59
C VAL A 583 -35.04 -17.41 10.47
N CYS A 584 -34.85 -17.26 11.78
CA CYS A 584 -35.87 -16.70 12.68
C CYS A 584 -36.26 -15.26 12.32
N GLU A 585 -35.31 -14.42 11.90
CA GLU A 585 -35.54 -13.03 11.51
C GLU A 585 -36.30 -12.98 10.18
N GLU A 586 -36.03 -13.88 9.26
CA GLU A 586 -36.75 -14.02 7.98
C GLU A 586 -38.18 -14.53 8.18
N ILE A 587 -38.38 -15.50 9.10
CA ILE A 587 -39.73 -15.90 9.58
C ILE A 587 -40.46 -14.67 10.14
N THR A 588 -39.77 -13.84 10.93
CA THR A 588 -40.35 -12.65 11.57
C THR A 588 -40.58 -11.48 10.58
N ARG A 589 -39.80 -11.39 9.49
CA ARG A 589 -39.88 -10.35 8.45
C ARG A 589 -41.00 -10.59 7.43
N GLY A 590 -41.66 -11.75 7.45
CA GLY A 590 -42.82 -12.05 6.61
C GLY A 590 -42.47 -12.32 5.14
N GLY A 591 -41.35 -13.00 4.88
CA GLY A 591 -40.98 -13.49 3.55
C GLY A 591 -41.99 -14.49 2.96
N GLN A 592 -41.86 -14.79 1.67
CA GLN A 592 -42.64 -15.87 1.05
C GLN A 592 -42.22 -17.21 1.67
N LEU A 593 -43.20 -18.03 2.03
CA LEU A 593 -42.97 -19.29 2.74
C LEU A 593 -42.03 -20.21 1.94
N GLU A 594 -42.18 -20.24 0.61
CA GLU A 594 -41.36 -21.05 -0.30
C GLU A 594 -39.87 -20.69 -0.22
N ASP A 595 -39.50 -19.41 -0.28
CA ASP A 595 -38.11 -18.93 -0.18
C ASP A 595 -37.47 -19.35 1.14
N LEU A 596 -38.25 -19.32 2.22
CA LEU A 596 -37.77 -19.67 3.55
C LEU A 596 -37.51 -21.16 3.68
N LEU A 597 -38.39 -22.00 3.13
CA LEU A 597 -38.20 -23.45 3.10
C LEU A 597 -37.00 -23.82 2.23
N GLU A 598 -36.79 -23.16 1.08
CA GLU A 598 -35.57 -23.33 0.27
C GLU A 598 -34.31 -22.97 1.05
N ARG A 599 -34.35 -21.87 1.81
CA ARG A 599 -33.22 -21.42 2.61
C ARG A 599 -32.87 -22.39 3.74
N VAL A 600 -33.89 -22.93 4.42
CA VAL A 600 -33.68 -23.95 5.47
C VAL A 600 -33.00 -25.18 4.88
N VAL A 601 -33.42 -25.64 3.70
CA VAL A 601 -32.81 -26.79 3.03
C VAL A 601 -31.37 -26.50 2.60
N ALA A 602 -31.10 -25.33 2.03
CA ALA A 602 -29.75 -24.90 1.67
C ALA A 602 -28.82 -24.84 2.89
N LEU A 603 -29.30 -24.29 4.01
CA LEU A 603 -28.54 -24.25 5.26
C LEU A 603 -28.28 -25.65 5.83
N ALA A 604 -29.23 -26.58 5.71
CA ALA A 604 -29.04 -27.96 6.13
C ALA A 604 -27.95 -28.66 5.29
N VAL A 605 -27.93 -28.41 3.97
CA VAL A 605 -26.90 -28.95 3.06
C VAL A 605 -25.53 -28.36 3.35
N GLU A 606 -25.43 -27.03 3.44
CA GLU A 606 -24.17 -26.33 3.71
C GLU A 606 -23.61 -26.66 5.09
N SER A 607 -24.45 -26.70 6.13
CA SER A 607 -24.00 -26.88 7.50
C SER A 607 -23.66 -28.33 7.83
N CYS A 608 -24.33 -29.29 7.20
CA CYS A 608 -24.02 -30.71 7.37
C CYS A 608 -23.04 -31.24 6.31
N GLY A 609 -22.63 -30.41 5.35
CA GLY A 609 -21.77 -30.80 4.24
C GLY A 609 -22.38 -31.88 3.33
N ALA A 610 -23.70 -32.04 3.35
CA ALA A 610 -24.43 -33.07 2.59
C ALA A 610 -24.38 -32.79 1.09
N GLU A 611 -24.52 -33.81 0.24
CA GLU A 611 -24.64 -33.55 -1.20
C GLU A 611 -26.03 -33.06 -1.56
N ARG A 612 -27.07 -33.65 -0.96
CA ARG A 612 -28.46 -33.30 -1.24
C ARG A 612 -29.22 -33.02 0.04
N GLY A 613 -30.15 -32.08 -0.04
CA GLY A 613 -31.11 -31.80 1.03
C GLY A 613 -32.50 -31.62 0.46
N LEU A 614 -33.49 -32.17 1.16
CA LEU A 614 -34.86 -32.27 0.71
C LEU A 614 -35.81 -32.04 1.89
N LEU A 615 -36.77 -31.15 1.68
CA LEU A 615 -37.88 -30.91 2.59
C LEU A 615 -39.18 -31.37 1.94
N LEU A 616 -39.83 -32.34 2.59
CA LEU A 616 -41.10 -32.90 2.14
C LEU A 616 -42.21 -32.43 3.07
N LEU A 617 -43.34 -31.99 2.52
CA LEU A 617 -44.52 -31.58 3.28
C LEU A 617 -45.68 -32.54 3.02
N ARG A 618 -46.47 -32.75 4.07
CA ARG A 618 -47.67 -33.59 4.01
C ARG A 618 -48.90 -32.77 3.64
N ASP A 619 -49.62 -33.21 2.60
CA ASP A 619 -50.90 -32.62 2.22
C ASP A 619 -52.03 -33.01 3.20
N GLU A 620 -52.86 -32.04 3.60
CA GLU A 620 -53.92 -32.24 4.62
C GLU A 620 -55.12 -33.05 4.10
N GLY A 621 -55.33 -33.14 2.78
CA GLY A 621 -56.43 -33.86 2.14
C GLY A 621 -56.05 -35.28 1.72
N THR A 622 -54.90 -35.46 1.07
CA THR A 622 -54.48 -36.76 0.51
C THR A 622 -53.54 -37.56 1.43
N LYS A 623 -52.95 -36.92 2.45
CA LYS A 623 -51.87 -37.46 3.30
C LYS A 623 -50.58 -37.85 2.57
N GLU A 624 -50.45 -37.50 1.28
CA GLU A 624 -49.23 -37.75 0.52
C GLU A 624 -48.14 -36.72 0.85
N LEU A 625 -46.87 -37.16 0.76
CA LEU A 625 -45.71 -36.29 0.91
C LEU A 625 -45.34 -35.70 -0.45
N THR A 626 -45.25 -34.38 -0.50
CA THR A 626 -44.85 -33.61 -1.69
C THR A 626 -43.54 -32.89 -1.42
N LEU A 627 -42.71 -32.74 -2.45
CA LEU A 627 -41.46 -32.00 -2.33
C LEU A 627 -41.76 -30.51 -2.25
N ALA A 628 -41.42 -29.89 -1.12
CA ALA A 628 -41.63 -28.46 -0.89
C ALA A 628 -40.37 -27.63 -1.16
N ALA A 629 -39.19 -28.18 -0.92
CA ALA A 629 -37.92 -27.57 -1.26
C ALA A 629 -36.82 -28.64 -1.41
N GLY A 630 -35.86 -28.40 -2.30
CA GLY A 630 -34.74 -29.32 -2.53
C GLY A 630 -33.54 -28.61 -3.14
N CYS A 631 -32.34 -28.99 -2.70
CA CYS A 631 -31.09 -28.53 -3.31
C CYS A 631 -30.04 -29.65 -3.37
N ASP A 632 -29.14 -29.50 -4.33
CA ASP A 632 -27.92 -30.30 -4.49
C ASP A 632 -26.69 -29.39 -4.27
N LEU A 633 -25.53 -29.95 -3.95
CA LEU A 633 -24.29 -29.23 -3.60
C LEU A 633 -23.80 -28.31 -4.73
N ASP A 634 -24.12 -28.66 -5.98
CA ASP A 634 -23.81 -27.89 -7.18
C ASP A 634 -24.80 -26.72 -7.45
N GLY A 635 -25.74 -26.46 -6.54
CA GLY A 635 -26.69 -25.36 -6.62
C GLY A 635 -27.86 -25.58 -7.59
N GLY A 636 -28.08 -26.82 -8.04
CA GLY A 636 -29.24 -27.19 -8.84
C GLY A 636 -30.54 -27.08 -8.03
N ARG A 637 -31.41 -26.13 -8.37
CA ARG A 637 -32.79 -26.04 -7.85
C ARG A 637 -33.70 -26.84 -8.76
N GLY A 638 -34.57 -27.70 -8.22
CA GLY A 638 -35.42 -28.52 -9.09
C GLY A 638 -36.61 -29.19 -8.42
N GLU A 639 -37.81 -28.77 -8.85
CA GLU A 639 -38.98 -29.64 -8.95
C GLU A 639 -38.58 -30.89 -9.77
N GLY A 640 -38.57 -32.06 -9.16
CA GLY A 640 -38.19 -33.33 -9.82
C GLY A 640 -37.12 -34.17 -9.11
N LEU A 641 -36.63 -33.77 -7.94
CA LEU A 641 -35.72 -34.60 -7.14
C LEU A 641 -36.45 -35.83 -6.57
N GLU A 642 -36.04 -37.02 -6.99
CA GLU A 642 -36.55 -38.28 -6.45
C GLU A 642 -36.05 -38.53 -5.01
N PHE A 643 -36.94 -39.07 -4.17
CA PHE A 643 -36.67 -39.42 -2.78
C PHE A 643 -37.10 -40.85 -2.46
N SER A 644 -36.46 -41.47 -1.47
CA SER A 644 -36.77 -42.85 -1.08
C SER A 644 -37.92 -42.91 -0.08
N GLN A 645 -39.05 -43.52 -0.48
CA GLN A 645 -40.21 -43.73 0.41
C GLN A 645 -39.88 -44.59 1.64
N SER A 646 -38.92 -45.52 1.54
CA SER A 646 -38.52 -46.37 2.66
C SER A 646 -37.74 -45.60 3.72
N VAL A 647 -36.95 -44.60 3.31
CA VAL A 647 -36.27 -43.68 4.24
C VAL A 647 -37.30 -42.80 4.94
N GLN A 648 -38.31 -42.31 4.20
CA GLN A 648 -39.41 -41.53 4.78
C GLN A 648 -40.19 -42.32 5.84
N ALA A 649 -40.58 -43.57 5.53
CA ALA A 649 -41.28 -44.43 6.47
C ALA A 649 -40.47 -44.67 7.76
N ARG A 650 -39.14 -44.75 7.66
CA ARG A 650 -38.27 -44.91 8.83
C ARG A 650 -38.21 -43.64 9.68
N VAL A 651 -38.07 -42.48 9.06
CA VAL A 651 -38.09 -41.18 9.77
C VAL A 651 -39.46 -40.94 10.42
N GLU A 652 -40.55 -41.36 9.78
CA GLU A 652 -41.89 -41.26 10.35
C GLU A 652 -42.04 -42.11 11.62
N GLN A 653 -41.48 -43.33 11.62
CA GLN A 653 -41.50 -44.25 12.76
C GLN A 653 -40.57 -43.81 13.90
N GLU A 654 -39.33 -43.45 13.59
CA GLU A 654 -38.28 -43.20 14.59
C GLU A 654 -38.13 -41.72 14.97
N GLY A 655 -38.69 -40.81 14.19
CA GLY A 655 -38.64 -39.36 14.41
C GLY A 655 -37.33 -38.71 13.99
N ALA A 656 -36.19 -39.36 14.21
CA ALA A 656 -34.88 -38.93 13.73
C ALA A 656 -34.00 -40.14 13.39
N VAL A 657 -33.37 -40.13 12.22
CA VAL A 657 -32.59 -41.23 11.66
C VAL A 657 -31.22 -40.70 11.25
N LEU A 658 -30.17 -41.39 11.68
CA LEU A 658 -28.78 -41.15 11.26
C LEU A 658 -28.18 -42.48 10.82
N ILE A 659 -27.79 -42.59 9.55
CA ILE A 659 -27.18 -43.78 9.00
C ILE A 659 -25.84 -43.40 8.39
N ALA A 660 -24.76 -43.86 9.03
CA ALA A 660 -23.40 -43.62 8.57
C ALA A 660 -23.12 -44.35 7.26
N ASP A 661 -23.35 -45.68 7.18
CA ASP A 661 -23.24 -46.44 5.92
C ASP A 661 -24.51 -47.25 5.66
N VAL A 662 -25.25 -46.85 4.64
CA VAL A 662 -26.54 -47.45 4.27
C VAL A 662 -26.39 -48.91 3.83
N ARG A 663 -25.24 -49.33 3.28
CA ARG A 663 -25.03 -50.75 2.90
C ARG A 663 -24.86 -51.67 4.10
N SER A 664 -24.47 -51.12 5.24
CA SER A 664 -24.31 -51.86 6.50
C SER A 664 -25.61 -51.92 7.30
N ASP A 665 -26.62 -51.15 6.90
CA ASP A 665 -27.92 -51.10 7.57
C ASP A 665 -28.78 -52.33 7.19
N PRO A 666 -29.30 -53.08 8.18
CA PRO A 666 -30.05 -54.31 7.93
C PRO A 666 -31.41 -54.07 7.25
N ASP A 667 -32.00 -52.88 7.41
CA ASP A 667 -33.35 -52.57 6.97
C ASP A 667 -33.36 -51.81 5.63
N LEU A 668 -32.37 -50.95 5.39
CA LEU A 668 -32.28 -50.09 4.20
C LEU A 668 -31.22 -50.52 3.18
N GLY A 669 -30.24 -51.33 3.57
CA GLY A 669 -29.11 -51.71 2.71
C GLY A 669 -29.45 -52.61 1.51
N ARG A 670 -30.65 -53.20 1.48
CA ARG A 670 -31.14 -54.05 0.37
C ARG A 670 -32.34 -53.47 -0.36
N VAL A 671 -32.75 -52.24 -0.05
CA VAL A 671 -33.95 -51.62 -0.62
C VAL A 671 -33.64 -51.07 -2.03
N PRO A 672 -34.43 -51.43 -3.06
CA PRO A 672 -34.18 -51.00 -4.44
C PRO A 672 -34.17 -49.48 -4.64
N SER A 673 -35.05 -48.74 -3.95
CA SER A 673 -35.16 -47.27 -4.06
C SER A 673 -33.92 -46.55 -3.53
N VAL A 674 -33.28 -47.09 -2.49
CA VAL A 674 -32.06 -46.54 -1.89
C VAL A 674 -30.83 -46.84 -2.76
N SER A 675 -30.80 -48.05 -3.34
CA SER A 675 -29.73 -48.49 -4.26
C SER A 675 -29.78 -47.74 -5.59
N ALA A 676 -30.98 -47.47 -6.13
CA ALA A 676 -31.18 -46.71 -7.36
C ALA A 676 -30.70 -45.25 -7.26
N LEU A 677 -30.84 -44.64 -6.07
CA LEU A 677 -30.42 -43.26 -5.80
C LEU A 677 -28.94 -43.13 -5.38
N GLY A 678 -28.22 -44.26 -5.25
CA GLY A 678 -26.79 -44.28 -4.93
C GLY A 678 -26.43 -43.80 -3.52
N ILE A 679 -27.38 -43.77 -2.58
CA ILE A 679 -27.19 -43.17 -1.25
C ILE A 679 -26.20 -44.00 -0.43
N ARG A 680 -25.20 -43.33 0.16
CA ARG A 680 -24.16 -43.96 1.00
C ARG A 680 -24.30 -43.63 2.47
N SER A 681 -24.65 -42.40 2.79
CA SER A 681 -24.96 -41.94 4.15
C SER A 681 -26.18 -41.01 4.10
N LEU A 682 -26.98 -40.97 5.18
CA LEU A 682 -28.14 -40.09 5.26
C LEU A 682 -28.48 -39.67 6.69
N MET A 683 -29.13 -38.52 6.81
CA MET A 683 -29.85 -38.08 8.02
C MET A 683 -31.26 -37.64 7.65
N GLY A 684 -32.24 -37.93 8.52
CA GLY A 684 -33.61 -37.48 8.33
C GLY A 684 -34.29 -37.18 9.65
N VAL A 685 -35.07 -36.11 9.71
CA VAL A 685 -35.80 -35.65 10.89
C VAL A 685 -37.24 -35.29 10.51
N ALA A 686 -38.20 -35.78 11.29
CA ALA A 686 -39.61 -35.44 11.12
C ALA A 686 -39.92 -34.00 11.56
N LEU A 687 -40.71 -33.25 10.78
CA LEU A 687 -41.24 -31.95 11.18
C LEU A 687 -42.53 -32.17 11.97
N ARG A 688 -42.49 -31.95 13.29
CA ARG A 688 -43.66 -32.13 14.16
C ARG A 688 -43.99 -30.84 14.89
N MET A 689 -45.28 -30.50 14.95
CA MET A 689 -45.76 -29.38 15.77
C MET A 689 -47.07 -29.76 16.46
N GLU A 690 -47.15 -29.55 17.78
CA GLU A 690 -48.31 -29.91 18.62
C GLU A 690 -48.80 -31.37 18.41
N GLY A 691 -47.87 -32.30 18.16
CA GLY A 691 -48.18 -33.71 17.92
C GLY A 691 -48.68 -34.04 16.51
N ARG A 692 -48.71 -33.07 15.59
CA ARG A 692 -49.04 -33.29 14.16
C ARG A 692 -47.77 -33.42 13.34
N ASP A 693 -47.75 -34.42 12.45
CA ASP A 693 -46.69 -34.61 11.45
C ASP A 693 -46.93 -33.68 10.25
N LEU A 694 -46.02 -32.72 10.05
CA LEU A 694 -46.08 -31.74 8.97
C LEU A 694 -45.26 -32.15 7.75
N GLY A 695 -44.30 -33.08 7.92
CA GLY A 695 -43.34 -33.40 6.86
C GLY A 695 -42.04 -34.00 7.36
N THR A 696 -41.02 -34.02 6.50
CA THR A 696 -39.68 -34.52 6.83
C THR A 696 -38.60 -33.66 6.17
N LEU A 697 -37.55 -33.32 6.94
CA LEU A 697 -36.32 -32.70 6.44
C LEU A 697 -35.24 -33.78 6.43
N TYR A 698 -34.66 -34.05 5.26
CA TYR A 698 -33.63 -35.08 5.14
C TYR A 698 -32.48 -34.63 4.23
N VAL A 699 -31.29 -35.13 4.52
CA VAL A 699 -30.07 -34.89 3.76
C VAL A 699 -29.35 -36.21 3.47
N ASP A 700 -28.71 -36.31 2.31
CA ASP A 700 -27.98 -37.51 1.87
C ASP A 700 -26.63 -37.19 1.21
N SER A 701 -25.72 -38.18 1.21
CA SER A 701 -24.48 -38.16 0.43
C SER A 701 -24.28 -39.48 -0.30
N ARG A 702 -23.79 -39.38 -1.55
CA ARG A 702 -23.51 -40.51 -2.44
C ARG A 702 -22.02 -40.83 -2.53
N ALA A 703 -21.13 -39.93 -2.14
CA ALA A 703 -19.68 -40.15 -2.15
C ALA A 703 -19.12 -40.65 -0.82
N ASN A 704 -19.60 -40.14 0.32
CA ASN A 704 -18.96 -40.33 1.62
C ASN A 704 -19.75 -41.26 2.56
N ARG A 705 -19.03 -42.21 3.21
CA ARG A 705 -19.59 -43.25 4.10
C ARG A 705 -19.65 -42.87 5.58
N THR A 706 -19.15 -41.71 5.99
CA THR A 706 -19.09 -41.29 7.40
C THR A 706 -19.23 -39.77 7.55
N LEU A 707 -19.97 -39.15 6.63
CA LEU A 707 -20.09 -37.70 6.55
C LEU A 707 -20.85 -37.11 7.76
N PHE A 708 -21.83 -37.84 8.28
CA PHE A 708 -22.78 -37.33 9.25
C PHE A 708 -22.50 -37.81 10.68
N SER A 709 -22.57 -36.90 11.64
CA SER A 709 -22.37 -37.14 13.07
C SER A 709 -23.67 -36.93 13.89
N SER A 710 -23.64 -37.33 15.17
CA SER A 710 -24.74 -37.06 16.10
C SER A 710 -24.94 -35.57 16.40
N GLN A 711 -23.94 -34.73 16.16
CA GLN A 711 -24.05 -33.27 16.30
C GLN A 711 -24.76 -32.66 15.08
N ASP A 712 -24.52 -33.19 13.89
CA ASP A 712 -25.21 -32.77 12.67
C ASP A 712 -26.70 -33.13 12.73
N LEU A 713 -27.03 -34.29 13.31
CA LEU A 713 -28.42 -34.67 13.55
C LEU A 713 -29.15 -33.67 14.46
N ARG A 714 -28.48 -33.17 15.51
CA ARG A 714 -29.05 -32.14 16.41
C ARG A 714 -29.25 -30.80 15.72
N LEU A 715 -28.33 -30.41 14.84
CA LEU A 715 -28.47 -29.19 14.03
C LEU A 715 -29.63 -29.32 13.04
N LEU A 716 -29.73 -30.47 12.37
CA LEU A 716 -30.81 -30.78 11.44
C LEU A 716 -32.17 -30.78 12.16
N GLN A 717 -32.23 -31.26 13.40
CA GLN A 717 -33.41 -31.16 14.26
C GLN A 717 -33.79 -29.71 14.55
N ALA A 718 -32.83 -28.86 14.95
CA ALA A 718 -33.10 -27.45 15.21
C ALA A 718 -33.63 -26.72 13.96
N LEU A 719 -33.10 -27.03 12.77
CA LEU A 719 -33.57 -26.48 11.49
C LEU A 719 -34.97 -26.99 11.12
N ALA A 720 -35.26 -28.28 11.36
CA ALA A 720 -36.57 -28.87 11.14
C ALA A 720 -37.64 -28.22 12.05
N ASP A 721 -37.29 -27.94 13.30
CA ASP A 721 -38.17 -27.23 14.23
C ASP A 721 -38.46 -25.80 13.76
N GLN A 722 -37.47 -25.07 13.24
CA GLN A 722 -37.69 -23.74 12.68
C GLN A 722 -38.55 -23.76 11.41
N ALA A 723 -38.37 -24.74 10.53
CA ALA A 723 -39.26 -24.94 9.38
C ALA A 723 -40.69 -25.24 9.81
N ALA A 724 -40.90 -26.05 10.85
CA ALA A 724 -42.23 -26.33 11.41
C ALA A 724 -42.90 -25.05 11.94
N VAL A 725 -42.15 -24.20 12.65
CA VAL A 725 -42.61 -22.89 13.13
C VAL A 725 -42.94 -21.95 11.96
N ALA A 726 -42.13 -21.92 10.91
CA ALA A 726 -42.39 -21.10 9.74
C ALA A 726 -43.67 -21.51 8.98
N LEU A 727 -43.90 -22.82 8.81
CA LEU A 727 -45.11 -23.37 8.20
C LEU A 727 -46.36 -22.99 9.00
N ALA A 728 -46.27 -23.03 10.33
CA ALA A 728 -47.33 -22.60 11.23
C ALA A 728 -47.61 -21.11 11.15
N TYR A 729 -46.55 -20.30 11.14
CA TYR A 729 -46.62 -18.86 11.00
C TYR A 729 -47.23 -18.45 9.65
N GLY A 730 -46.82 -19.07 8.53
CA GLY A 730 -47.38 -18.82 7.21
C GLY A 730 -48.90 -19.09 7.14
N ARG A 731 -49.38 -20.15 7.80
CA ARG A 731 -50.83 -20.46 7.89
C ARG A 731 -51.60 -19.47 8.76
N LEU A 732 -50.99 -18.97 9.83
CA LEU A 732 -51.58 -17.96 10.72
C LEU A 732 -51.61 -16.57 10.07
N VAL A 733 -50.51 -16.18 9.42
CA VAL A 733 -50.39 -14.95 8.63
C VAL A 733 -51.32 -14.98 7.41
N GLY A 734 -51.52 -16.13 6.76
CA GLY A 734 -52.50 -16.28 5.67
C GLY A 734 -53.95 -15.97 6.11
N LYS A 735 -54.33 -16.34 7.33
CA LYS A 735 -55.65 -15.99 7.91
C LYS A 735 -55.75 -14.52 8.36
N VAL A 736 -54.64 -13.91 8.78
CA VAL A 736 -54.58 -12.50 9.21
C VAL A 736 -54.41 -11.53 8.01
N ALA A 737 -53.78 -11.98 6.93
CA ALA A 737 -53.59 -11.23 5.68
C ALA A 737 -54.92 -10.91 5.00
N GLN A 738 -55.89 -11.84 5.02
CA GLN A 738 -57.26 -11.60 4.53
C GLN A 738 -58.01 -10.51 5.33
N GLN A 739 -57.64 -10.28 6.60
CA GLN A 739 -58.23 -9.23 7.44
C GLN A 739 -57.47 -7.90 7.37
N ARG A 740 -56.18 -7.89 7.04
CA ARG A 740 -55.32 -6.68 6.90
C ARG A 740 -55.35 -6.04 5.52
N ASP A 741 -55.76 -6.77 4.48
CA ASP A 741 -55.69 -6.32 3.08
C ASP A 741 -56.61 -5.13 2.73
N ALA A 742 -57.62 -4.86 3.58
CA ALA A 742 -58.51 -3.72 3.42
C ALA A 742 -57.91 -2.38 3.87
N HIS A 743 -56.84 -2.38 4.67
CA HIS A 743 -56.37 -1.17 5.37
C HIS A 743 -54.96 -0.69 5.00
N TYR A 744 -54.14 -1.49 4.29
CA TYR A 744 -52.72 -1.17 4.01
C TYR A 744 -52.32 -1.07 2.53
N LYS A 745 -53.23 -1.20 1.56
CA LYS A 745 -52.94 -1.02 0.13
C LYS A 745 -52.70 0.44 -0.33
N ALA A 746 -52.37 1.36 0.59
CA ALA A 746 -52.24 2.79 0.29
C ALA A 746 -50.85 3.46 0.52
N ALA A 747 -49.80 2.82 1.06
CA ALA A 747 -48.46 3.45 1.17
C ALA A 747 -47.35 2.39 1.38
N ALA A 748 -46.20 2.33 0.68
CA ALA A 748 -45.51 3.19 -0.28
C ALA A 748 -44.70 2.32 -1.28
N ARG A 749 -44.49 2.80 -2.52
CA ARG A 749 -43.67 2.14 -3.55
C ARG A 749 -42.20 2.58 -3.43
N THR A 750 -41.26 1.64 -3.37
CA THR A 750 -39.81 1.90 -3.45
C THR A 750 -39.35 1.98 -4.91
N TYR A 751 -38.46 2.92 -5.23
CA TYR A 751 -37.87 3.10 -6.58
C TYR A 751 -36.39 2.70 -6.57
N ARG A 752 -35.89 2.13 -7.67
CA ARG A 752 -34.50 1.64 -7.78
C ARG A 752 -33.87 1.98 -9.14
N PHE A 753 -32.56 2.21 -9.16
CA PHE A 753 -31.74 2.31 -10.37
C PHE A 753 -30.32 1.79 -10.08
N GLY A 754 -29.93 0.66 -10.67
CA GLY A 754 -28.68 -0.02 -10.30
C GLY A 754 -28.62 -0.31 -8.80
N ASN A 755 -27.58 0.17 -8.13
CA ASN A 755 -27.40 0.05 -6.67
C ASN A 755 -28.05 1.21 -5.88
N LEU A 756 -28.75 2.14 -6.53
CA LEU A 756 -29.41 3.27 -5.88
C LEU A 756 -30.86 2.91 -5.50
N VAL A 757 -31.24 3.23 -4.26
CA VAL A 757 -32.60 3.02 -3.73
C VAL A 757 -33.14 4.34 -3.21
N SER A 758 -34.38 4.65 -3.55
CA SER A 758 -35.09 5.85 -3.07
C SER A 758 -36.55 5.52 -2.76
N LEU A 759 -37.07 6.16 -1.72
CA LEU A 759 -38.48 6.14 -1.34
C LEU A 759 -39.22 7.37 -1.88
N SER A 760 -38.49 8.37 -2.39
CA SER A 760 -39.07 9.61 -2.85
C SER A 760 -39.59 9.56 -4.29
N LYS A 761 -40.78 10.11 -4.50
CA LYS A 761 -41.38 10.24 -5.85
C LYS A 761 -40.56 11.16 -6.77
N SER A 762 -39.82 12.12 -6.22
CA SER A 762 -38.98 13.05 -7.01
C SER A 762 -37.83 12.32 -7.71
N MET A 763 -37.25 11.32 -7.04
CA MET A 763 -36.18 10.48 -7.58
C MET A 763 -36.66 9.47 -8.62
N ARG A 764 -37.94 9.07 -8.61
CA ARG A 764 -38.52 8.21 -9.65
C ARG A 764 -38.27 8.76 -11.05
N ARG A 765 -38.55 10.05 -11.25
CA ARG A 765 -38.39 10.69 -12.57
C ARG A 765 -36.92 10.75 -12.98
N VAL A 766 -36.03 10.95 -12.02
CA VAL A 766 -34.57 10.92 -12.23
C VAL A 766 -34.14 9.51 -12.68
N PHE A 767 -34.59 8.46 -12.01
CA PHE A 767 -34.30 7.07 -12.37
C PHE A 767 -34.84 6.70 -13.76
N GLU A 768 -36.07 7.07 -14.10
CA GLU A 768 -36.64 6.86 -15.44
C GLU A 768 -35.83 7.55 -16.56
N LEU A 769 -35.24 8.72 -16.28
CA LEU A 769 -34.38 9.42 -17.23
C LEU A 769 -32.98 8.79 -17.30
N LEU A 770 -32.44 8.34 -16.17
CA LEU A 770 -31.15 7.66 -16.10
C LEU A 770 -31.15 6.34 -16.86
N GLU A 771 -32.22 5.54 -16.76
CA GLU A 771 -32.38 4.30 -17.54
C GLU A 771 -32.29 4.56 -19.03
N LYS A 772 -33.05 5.54 -19.53
CA LYS A 772 -33.05 5.92 -20.94
C LYS A 772 -31.72 6.50 -21.38
N ALA A 773 -31.08 7.31 -20.53
CA ALA A 773 -29.79 7.91 -20.84
C ALA A 773 -28.67 6.88 -20.86
N ALA A 774 -28.67 5.90 -19.94
CA ALA A 774 -27.63 4.88 -19.81
C ALA A 774 -27.45 4.06 -21.10
N ASP A 775 -28.55 3.75 -21.80
CA ASP A 775 -28.56 2.98 -23.05
C ASP A 775 -28.02 3.71 -24.30
N THR A 776 -27.68 5.00 -24.17
CA THR A 776 -27.21 5.84 -25.28
C THR A 776 -25.80 6.38 -25.03
N ASP A 777 -25.09 6.75 -26.11
CA ASP A 777 -23.79 7.45 -26.03
C ASP A 777 -23.92 8.98 -26.01
N VAL A 778 -25.14 9.50 -25.86
CA VAL A 778 -25.41 10.94 -25.86
C VAL A 778 -24.82 11.59 -24.59
N PRO A 779 -24.21 12.80 -24.70
CA PRO A 779 -23.76 13.55 -23.54
C PRO A 779 -24.90 13.88 -22.56
N VAL A 780 -24.59 13.80 -21.26
CA VAL A 780 -25.57 14.00 -20.20
C VAL A 780 -25.12 15.15 -19.29
N ILE A 781 -26.01 16.09 -19.01
CA ILE A 781 -25.81 17.14 -18.00
C ILE A 781 -26.53 16.74 -16.72
N VAL A 782 -25.80 16.71 -15.59
CA VAL A 782 -26.34 16.49 -14.26
C VAL A 782 -26.34 17.80 -13.49
N LEU A 783 -27.53 18.37 -13.30
CA LEU A 783 -27.73 19.62 -12.57
C LEU A 783 -28.14 19.32 -11.13
N GLY A 784 -27.61 20.08 -10.18
CA GLY A 784 -28.05 20.00 -8.78
C GLY A 784 -27.14 20.73 -7.82
N GLU A 785 -27.70 21.15 -6.68
CA GLU A 785 -26.95 21.80 -5.61
C GLU A 785 -25.73 20.97 -5.17
N SER A 786 -24.74 21.62 -4.58
CA SER A 786 -23.58 20.91 -4.02
C SER A 786 -24.03 19.89 -2.96
N GLY A 787 -23.42 18.71 -2.99
CA GLY A 787 -23.74 17.62 -2.06
C GLY A 787 -25.02 16.83 -2.40
N THR A 788 -25.64 16.99 -3.56
CA THR A 788 -26.83 16.20 -3.96
C THR A 788 -26.54 14.79 -4.49
N GLY A 789 -25.27 14.42 -4.68
CA GLY A 789 -24.88 13.10 -5.19
C GLY A 789 -24.65 13.02 -6.71
N LYS A 790 -24.25 14.13 -7.35
CA LYS A 790 -23.98 14.20 -8.81
C LYS A 790 -22.98 13.14 -9.29
N GLU A 791 -21.87 12.95 -8.56
CA GLU A 791 -20.86 11.95 -8.90
C GLU A 791 -21.38 10.51 -8.77
N VAL A 792 -22.10 10.22 -7.69
CA VAL A 792 -22.68 8.89 -7.41
C VAL A 792 -23.65 8.48 -8.52
N ILE A 793 -24.50 9.39 -8.97
CA ILE A 793 -25.44 9.14 -10.07
C ILE A 793 -24.73 8.99 -11.42
N SER A 794 -23.69 9.79 -11.67
CA SER A 794 -22.88 9.69 -12.89
C SER A 794 -22.18 8.33 -12.99
N ARG A 795 -21.65 7.85 -11.87
CA ARG A 795 -21.02 6.53 -11.77
C ARG A 795 -22.04 5.40 -11.94
N ALA A 796 -23.21 5.50 -11.32
CA ALA A 796 -24.30 4.54 -11.50
C ALA A 796 -24.75 4.46 -12.97
N MET A 797 -24.84 5.60 -13.65
CA MET A 797 -25.20 5.65 -15.07
C MET A 797 -24.15 4.98 -15.97
N HIS A 798 -22.86 5.14 -15.67
CA HIS A 798 -21.79 4.45 -16.40
C HIS A 798 -21.92 2.92 -16.26
N PHE A 799 -22.10 2.41 -15.04
CA PHE A 799 -22.23 0.97 -14.81
C PHE A 799 -23.53 0.37 -15.37
N ALA A 800 -24.56 1.19 -15.56
CA ALA A 800 -25.78 0.80 -16.25
C ALA A 800 -25.69 0.89 -17.79
N SER A 801 -24.59 1.39 -18.35
CA SER A 801 -24.45 1.64 -19.79
C SER A 801 -23.76 0.51 -20.57
N ARG A 802 -23.77 0.63 -21.90
CA ARG A 802 -22.97 -0.23 -22.80
C ARG A 802 -21.46 -0.15 -22.56
N ARG A 803 -20.98 0.91 -21.88
CA ARG A 803 -19.57 1.14 -21.54
C ARG A 803 -19.21 0.65 -20.13
N ARG A 804 -20.06 -0.13 -19.45
CA ARG A 804 -19.86 -0.59 -18.05
C ARG A 804 -18.53 -1.32 -17.76
N GLU A 805 -17.93 -1.94 -18.78
CA GLU A 805 -16.63 -2.65 -18.68
C GLU A 805 -15.45 -1.76 -19.09
N LYS A 806 -15.70 -0.52 -19.51
CA LYS A 806 -14.70 0.44 -19.95
C LYS A 806 -14.35 1.40 -18.82
N VAL A 807 -13.30 2.19 -19.02
CA VAL A 807 -12.80 3.10 -17.98
C VAL A 807 -13.82 4.21 -17.71
N PHE A 808 -14.09 4.50 -16.43
CA PHE A 808 -14.77 5.69 -15.96
C PHE A 808 -13.74 6.60 -15.27
N LEU A 809 -13.49 7.77 -15.85
CA LEU A 809 -12.64 8.81 -15.25
C LEU A 809 -13.51 9.99 -14.83
N SER A 810 -13.09 10.71 -13.79
CA SER A 810 -13.79 11.89 -13.29
C SER A 810 -12.80 12.96 -12.90
N GLU A 811 -13.08 14.22 -13.25
CA GLU A 811 -12.24 15.36 -12.91
C GLU A 811 -13.09 16.57 -12.52
N ASN A 812 -12.63 17.36 -11.54
CA ASN A 812 -13.32 18.56 -11.08
C ASN A 812 -12.68 19.81 -11.68
N CYS A 813 -13.48 20.59 -12.41
CA CYS A 813 -13.01 21.73 -13.20
C CYS A 813 -12.88 23.03 -12.39
N ALA A 814 -13.38 23.09 -11.14
CA ALA A 814 -13.43 24.32 -10.34
C ALA A 814 -12.19 24.57 -9.46
N ALA A 815 -11.38 23.54 -9.20
CA ALA A 815 -10.30 23.59 -8.19
C ALA A 815 -8.87 23.66 -8.76
N ILE A 816 -8.72 23.74 -10.08
CA ILE A 816 -7.44 23.56 -10.78
C ILE A 816 -7.14 24.79 -11.65
N PRO A 817 -5.91 25.37 -11.58
CA PRO A 817 -5.50 26.44 -12.50
C PRO A 817 -5.66 26.03 -13.97
N GLU A 818 -6.08 26.97 -14.82
CA GLU A 818 -6.45 26.71 -16.23
C GLU A 818 -5.41 25.87 -16.99
N THR A 819 -4.12 26.25 -16.93
CA THR A 819 -3.03 25.55 -17.64
C THR A 819 -2.82 24.12 -17.13
N LEU A 820 -3.06 23.87 -15.85
CA LEU A 820 -2.96 22.54 -15.25
C LEU A 820 -4.19 21.70 -15.62
N LEU A 821 -5.39 22.29 -15.61
CA LEU A 821 -6.62 21.60 -16.05
C LEU A 821 -6.53 21.23 -17.53
N GLU A 822 -5.97 22.11 -18.35
CA GLU A 822 -5.71 21.84 -19.76
C GLU A 822 -4.75 20.66 -19.96
N SER A 823 -3.66 20.63 -19.18
CA SER A 823 -2.67 19.55 -19.17
C SER A 823 -3.26 18.22 -18.70
N ILE A 824 -4.15 18.25 -17.71
CA ILE A 824 -4.85 17.06 -17.22
C ILE A 824 -5.82 16.53 -18.28
N LEU A 825 -6.64 17.40 -18.89
CA LEU A 825 -7.66 16.98 -19.86
C LEU A 825 -7.04 16.49 -21.17
N PHE A 826 -6.11 17.25 -21.75
CA PHE A 826 -5.61 17.05 -23.11
C PHE A 826 -4.18 16.49 -23.16
N GLY A 827 -3.47 16.41 -22.03
CA GLY A 827 -2.08 15.97 -22.00
C GLY A 827 -1.11 17.04 -22.51
N HIS A 828 0.19 16.77 -22.39
CA HIS A 828 1.25 17.65 -22.87
C HIS A 828 2.44 16.87 -23.40
N VAL A 829 3.22 17.49 -24.28
CA VAL A 829 4.56 17.01 -24.64
C VAL A 829 5.63 17.74 -23.82
N ARG A 830 6.83 17.16 -23.76
CA ARG A 830 8.00 17.71 -23.10
C ARG A 830 8.26 19.13 -23.61
N GLY A 831 8.45 20.06 -22.67
CA GLY A 831 8.72 21.47 -22.96
C GLY A 831 7.48 22.35 -23.22
N ALA A 832 6.27 21.82 -23.07
CA ALA A 832 5.04 22.59 -23.29
C ALA A 832 4.82 23.76 -22.31
N PHE A 833 5.35 23.66 -21.08
CA PHE A 833 5.36 24.72 -20.06
C PHE A 833 6.50 24.49 -19.06
N THR A 834 6.78 25.46 -18.18
CA THR A 834 7.80 25.33 -17.13
C THR A 834 7.45 24.21 -16.16
N GLY A 835 8.26 23.14 -16.13
CA GLY A 835 8.00 21.91 -15.36
C GLY A 835 7.42 20.74 -16.18
N ALA A 836 7.21 20.91 -17.49
CA ALA A 836 6.82 19.83 -18.40
C ALA A 836 8.04 19.00 -18.85
N ASP A 837 8.66 18.26 -17.93
CA ASP A 837 9.92 17.55 -18.19
C ASP A 837 9.77 16.29 -19.07
N ARG A 838 8.54 15.80 -19.26
CA ARG A 838 8.20 14.62 -20.05
C ARG A 838 6.81 14.75 -20.68
N ASP A 839 6.55 13.93 -21.70
CA ASP A 839 5.21 13.80 -22.27
C ASP A 839 4.25 13.13 -21.25
N ARG A 840 3.00 13.59 -21.19
CA ARG A 840 1.96 13.02 -20.34
C ARG A 840 0.64 12.92 -21.11
N PRO A 841 0.02 11.73 -21.19
CA PRO A 841 -1.30 11.56 -21.83
C PRO A 841 -2.39 12.25 -20.99
N GLY A 842 -3.37 12.84 -21.66
CA GLY A 842 -4.51 13.50 -21.04
C GLY A 842 -5.67 12.54 -20.70
N LEU A 843 -6.62 12.99 -19.89
CA LEU A 843 -7.82 12.23 -19.55
C LEU A 843 -8.64 11.82 -20.77
N PHE A 844 -8.68 12.64 -21.82
CA PHE A 844 -9.34 12.27 -23.08
C PHE A 844 -8.67 11.10 -23.80
N GLU A 845 -7.35 10.95 -23.67
CA GLU A 845 -6.62 9.80 -24.20
C GLU A 845 -6.88 8.55 -23.36
N LEU A 846 -6.80 8.69 -22.04
CA LEU A 846 -6.97 7.60 -21.08
C LEU A 846 -8.41 7.07 -21.04
N ALA A 847 -9.40 7.94 -21.26
CA ALA A 847 -10.81 7.58 -21.30
C ALA A 847 -11.29 7.12 -22.68
N ASN A 848 -10.42 6.91 -23.66
CA ASN A 848 -10.82 6.50 -25.01
C ASN A 848 -11.62 5.18 -24.99
N GLY A 849 -12.81 5.17 -25.59
CA GLY A 849 -13.79 4.08 -25.53
C GLY A 849 -14.56 3.99 -24.20
N GLY A 850 -14.27 4.85 -23.24
CA GLY A 850 -14.84 4.90 -21.89
C GLY A 850 -15.78 6.09 -21.65
N THR A 851 -15.90 6.50 -20.39
CA THR A 851 -16.74 7.63 -19.96
C THR A 851 -15.92 8.60 -19.12
N LEU A 852 -16.07 9.90 -19.37
CA LEU A 852 -15.42 10.96 -18.61
C LEU A 852 -16.48 11.86 -17.97
N LEU A 853 -16.44 11.96 -16.63
CA LEU A 853 -17.21 12.91 -15.85
C LEU A 853 -16.41 14.21 -15.70
N LEU A 854 -17.00 15.32 -16.15
CA LEU A 854 -16.50 16.67 -15.94
C LEU A 854 -17.38 17.34 -14.89
N ASP A 855 -16.93 17.35 -13.64
CA ASP A 855 -17.65 17.99 -12.54
C ASP A 855 -17.33 19.49 -12.48
N GLU A 856 -18.33 20.28 -12.12
CA GLU A 856 -18.35 21.74 -12.17
C GLU A 856 -17.91 22.35 -13.52
N VAL A 857 -18.43 21.80 -14.63
CA VAL A 857 -18.12 22.26 -16.01
C VAL A 857 -18.42 23.75 -16.24
N GLY A 858 -19.34 24.33 -15.47
CA GLY A 858 -19.68 25.74 -15.55
C GLY A 858 -18.48 26.66 -15.30
N GLU A 859 -17.51 26.22 -14.49
CA GLU A 859 -16.34 27.01 -14.12
C GLU A 859 -15.19 26.96 -15.13
N MET A 860 -15.34 26.24 -16.25
CA MET A 860 -14.31 26.20 -17.28
C MET A 860 -14.08 27.57 -17.93
N SER A 861 -12.82 27.91 -18.17
CA SER A 861 -12.44 29.11 -18.92
C SER A 861 -12.97 29.06 -20.36
N PRO A 862 -13.18 30.21 -21.04
CA PRO A 862 -13.59 30.24 -22.44
C PRO A 862 -12.63 29.49 -23.39
N GLY A 863 -11.33 29.46 -23.06
CA GLY A 863 -10.32 28.72 -23.82
C GLY A 863 -10.52 27.21 -23.74
N LEU A 864 -10.74 26.68 -22.53
CA LEU A 864 -11.04 25.27 -22.32
C LEU A 864 -12.39 24.87 -22.93
N GLN A 865 -13.40 25.73 -22.85
CA GLN A 865 -14.70 25.50 -23.48
C GLN A 865 -14.55 25.30 -25.00
N ALA A 866 -13.70 26.09 -25.67
CA ALA A 866 -13.44 25.93 -27.10
C ALA A 866 -12.74 24.61 -27.44
N LYS A 867 -11.82 24.13 -26.58
CA LYS A 867 -11.14 22.85 -26.78
C LYS A 867 -12.06 21.66 -26.53
N LEU A 868 -12.87 21.72 -25.47
CA LEU A 868 -13.89 20.70 -25.17
C LEU A 868 -14.90 20.57 -26.32
N LEU A 869 -15.30 21.70 -26.91
CA LEU A 869 -16.17 21.72 -28.09
C LEU A 869 -15.58 20.93 -29.25
N ARG A 870 -14.27 21.10 -29.54
CA ARG A 870 -13.59 20.35 -30.60
C ARG A 870 -13.60 18.85 -30.33
N VAL A 871 -13.38 18.43 -29.09
CA VAL A 871 -13.44 17.00 -28.74
C VAL A 871 -14.85 16.43 -28.94
N LEU A 872 -15.89 17.18 -28.57
CA LEU A 872 -17.28 16.74 -28.74
C LEU A 872 -17.71 16.71 -30.22
N GLN A 873 -17.19 17.62 -31.05
CA GLN A 873 -17.57 17.76 -32.46
C GLN A 873 -16.75 16.89 -33.41
N GLU A 874 -15.43 16.96 -33.28
CA GLU A 874 -14.45 16.35 -34.20
C GLU A 874 -13.92 15.02 -33.68
N LYS A 875 -14.20 14.67 -32.41
CA LYS A 875 -13.66 13.46 -31.74
C LYS A 875 -12.14 13.43 -31.74
N GLU A 876 -11.52 14.61 -31.69
CA GLU A 876 -10.09 14.80 -31.76
C GLU A 876 -9.64 15.93 -30.82
N PHE A 877 -8.41 15.85 -30.30
CA PHE A 877 -7.76 16.91 -29.53
C PHE A 877 -6.26 16.98 -29.83
N ARG A 878 -5.59 18.03 -29.32
CA ARG A 878 -4.14 18.20 -29.42
C ARG A 878 -3.55 18.35 -28.02
N PRO A 879 -2.52 17.56 -27.66
CA PRO A 879 -1.75 17.78 -26.44
C PRO A 879 -1.08 19.15 -26.44
N LEU A 880 -0.91 19.74 -25.27
CA LEU A 880 -0.16 21.00 -25.10
C LEU A 880 1.25 20.86 -25.65
N GLY A 881 1.68 21.83 -26.45
CA GLY A 881 3.00 21.84 -27.10
C GLY A 881 3.12 20.91 -28.31
N SER A 882 2.06 20.19 -28.69
CA SER A 882 2.06 19.26 -29.82
C SER A 882 1.15 19.73 -30.96
N ASP A 883 1.64 19.60 -32.20
CA ASP A 883 0.83 19.76 -33.40
C ASP A 883 0.11 18.46 -33.81
N ARG A 884 0.39 17.35 -33.11
CA ARG A 884 -0.22 16.05 -33.38
C ARG A 884 -1.67 16.03 -32.91
N VAL A 885 -2.56 15.67 -33.83
CA VAL A 885 -3.97 15.43 -33.54
C VAL A 885 -4.15 13.99 -33.05
N VAL A 886 -4.91 13.84 -31.95
CA VAL A 886 -5.21 12.56 -31.31
C VAL A 886 -6.72 12.34 -31.34
N ALA A 887 -7.15 11.25 -31.99
CA ALA A 887 -8.54 10.84 -32.03
C ALA A 887 -8.97 10.15 -30.72
N THR A 888 -10.18 10.44 -30.26
CA THR A 888 -10.76 9.86 -29.05
C THR A 888 -12.27 9.71 -29.13
N ASP A 889 -12.79 8.58 -28.67
CA ASP A 889 -14.22 8.35 -28.49
C ASP A 889 -14.59 8.22 -27.01
N VAL A 890 -14.88 9.35 -26.37
CA VAL A 890 -15.30 9.42 -24.98
C VAL A 890 -16.77 9.82 -24.87
N ARG A 891 -17.51 9.12 -24.01
CA ARG A 891 -18.84 9.57 -23.57
C ARG A 891 -18.67 10.60 -22.44
N ILE A 892 -19.26 11.77 -22.60
CA ILE A 892 -19.13 12.86 -21.63
C ILE A 892 -20.36 12.93 -20.72
N ILE A 893 -20.11 12.96 -19.42
CA ILE A 893 -21.09 13.35 -18.41
C ILE A 893 -20.60 14.67 -17.82
N ALA A 894 -21.39 15.72 -17.92
CA ALA A 894 -21.05 17.01 -17.35
C ALA A 894 -21.92 17.26 -16.11
N ALA A 895 -21.33 17.70 -15.01
CA ALA A 895 -22.05 18.02 -13.79
C ALA A 895 -21.80 19.47 -13.38
N THR A 896 -22.82 20.15 -12.86
CA THR A 896 -22.67 21.50 -12.29
C THR A 896 -23.83 21.87 -11.38
N HIS A 897 -23.60 22.79 -10.45
CA HIS A 897 -24.65 23.43 -9.66
C HIS A 897 -25.25 24.68 -10.32
N GLN A 898 -24.66 25.17 -11.41
CA GLN A 898 -25.05 26.42 -12.05
C GLN A 898 -26.05 26.22 -13.18
N ASP A 899 -26.85 27.26 -13.44
CA ASP A 899 -27.69 27.31 -14.62
C ASP A 899 -26.84 27.68 -15.85
N LEU A 900 -26.44 26.67 -16.62
CA LEU A 900 -25.68 26.88 -17.84
C LEU A 900 -26.43 27.70 -18.89
N GLY A 901 -27.77 27.68 -18.90
CA GLY A 901 -28.58 28.51 -19.80
C GLY A 901 -28.46 29.99 -19.46
N ALA A 902 -28.50 30.33 -18.17
CA ALA A 902 -28.24 31.69 -17.71
C ALA A 902 -26.80 32.14 -18.04
N ARG A 903 -25.80 31.28 -17.81
CA ARG A 903 -24.40 31.59 -18.14
C ARG A 903 -24.15 31.80 -19.63
N VAL A 904 -24.92 31.13 -20.49
CA VAL A 904 -24.91 31.39 -21.94
C VAL A 904 -25.49 32.77 -22.26
N ALA A 905 -26.59 33.16 -21.63
CA ALA A 905 -27.19 34.48 -21.82
C ALA A 905 -26.27 35.62 -21.34
N GLU A 906 -25.48 35.37 -20.29
CA GLU A 906 -24.48 36.29 -19.73
C GLU A 906 -23.15 36.30 -20.52
N GLY A 907 -23.00 35.44 -21.53
CA GLY A 907 -21.78 35.33 -22.35
C GLY A 907 -20.59 34.67 -21.65
N SER A 908 -20.76 34.14 -20.44
CA SER A 908 -19.70 33.46 -19.67
C SER A 908 -19.55 31.97 -20.01
N PHE A 909 -20.52 31.40 -20.73
CA PHE A 909 -20.47 30.04 -21.26
C PHE A 909 -20.86 30.03 -22.74
N ARG A 910 -20.14 29.27 -23.57
CA ARG A 910 -20.41 29.28 -25.01
C ARG A 910 -21.70 28.52 -25.36
N GLN A 911 -22.53 29.16 -26.19
CA GLN A 911 -23.79 28.61 -26.66
C GLN A 911 -23.61 27.31 -27.46
N ASP A 912 -22.58 27.23 -28.30
CA ASP A 912 -22.28 26.07 -29.14
C ASP A 912 -21.88 24.83 -28.31
N LEU A 913 -21.07 25.01 -27.26
CA LEU A 913 -20.72 23.96 -26.31
C LEU A 913 -21.92 23.51 -25.48
N TYR A 914 -22.75 24.45 -25.01
CA TYR A 914 -23.96 24.13 -24.26
C TYR A 914 -24.87 23.18 -25.05
N PHE A 915 -25.13 23.47 -26.33
CA PHE A 915 -25.97 22.60 -27.16
C PHE A 915 -25.35 21.23 -27.44
N ARG A 916 -24.01 21.10 -27.46
CA ARG A 916 -23.33 19.80 -27.62
C ARG A 916 -23.31 18.97 -26.34
N LEU A 917 -23.25 19.61 -25.17
CA LEU A 917 -23.33 18.94 -23.88
C LEU A 917 -24.78 18.59 -23.48
N ASN A 918 -25.74 19.43 -23.85
CA ASN A 918 -27.15 19.30 -23.47
C ASN A 918 -27.90 18.29 -24.35
N GLY A 919 -27.44 17.03 -24.35
CA GLY A 919 -28.17 15.93 -24.98
C GLY A 919 -29.30 15.42 -24.10
N VAL A 920 -29.00 15.07 -22.85
CA VAL A 920 -30.00 14.77 -21.80
C VAL A 920 -29.65 15.56 -20.55
N THR A 921 -30.61 16.31 -20.01
CA THR A 921 -30.45 17.01 -18.73
C THR A 921 -31.19 16.27 -17.61
N ILE A 922 -30.46 15.98 -16.53
CA ILE A 922 -30.94 15.30 -15.33
C ILE A 922 -30.79 16.27 -14.16
N GLN A 923 -31.93 16.71 -13.61
CA GLN A 923 -31.95 17.60 -12.46
C GLN A 923 -32.14 16.81 -11.17
N LEU A 924 -31.15 16.86 -10.29
CA LEU A 924 -31.19 16.22 -8.98
C LEU A 924 -31.94 17.09 -7.97
N PRO A 925 -32.97 16.55 -7.31
CA PRO A 925 -33.65 17.28 -6.25
C PRO A 925 -32.72 17.44 -5.03
N PRO A 926 -32.73 18.60 -4.36
CA PRO A 926 -32.07 18.75 -3.07
C PRO A 926 -32.70 17.83 -2.02
N LEU A 927 -31.95 17.51 -0.96
CA LEU A 927 -32.34 16.53 0.05
C LEU A 927 -33.66 16.92 0.76
N ARG A 928 -33.91 18.22 0.96
CA ARG A 928 -35.20 18.75 1.48
C ARG A 928 -36.42 18.39 0.63
N ASN A 929 -36.24 18.09 -0.65
CA ASN A 929 -37.31 17.69 -1.58
C ASN A 929 -37.40 16.15 -1.74
N ARG A 930 -36.61 15.40 -0.96
CA ARG A 930 -36.62 13.93 -0.89
C ARG A 930 -36.37 13.46 0.55
N ARG A 931 -37.09 14.03 1.51
CA ARG A 931 -36.95 13.72 2.94
C ARG A 931 -37.22 12.25 3.26
N GLU A 932 -38.00 11.57 2.43
CA GLU A 932 -38.28 10.14 2.55
C GLU A 932 -37.01 9.28 2.41
N ASP A 933 -35.96 9.80 1.79
CA ASP A 933 -34.68 9.11 1.61
C ASP A 933 -33.76 9.27 2.83
N ILE A 934 -34.02 10.24 3.72
CA ILE A 934 -33.16 10.52 4.88
C ILE A 934 -32.98 9.28 5.77
N PRO A 935 -34.03 8.52 6.14
CA PRO A 935 -33.85 7.31 6.96
C PRO A 935 -32.96 6.26 6.32
N LEU A 936 -33.06 6.09 4.99
CA LEU A 936 -32.22 5.15 4.24
C LEU A 936 -30.77 5.64 4.18
N LEU A 937 -30.55 6.92 3.90
CA LEU A 937 -29.22 7.53 3.83
C LEU A 937 -28.53 7.51 5.19
N VAL A 938 -29.24 7.83 6.27
CA VAL A 938 -28.65 7.80 7.62
C VAL A 938 -28.28 6.38 8.02
N ARG A 939 -29.11 5.38 7.72
CA ARG A 939 -28.74 3.97 7.97
C ARG A 939 -27.46 3.61 7.20
N HIS A 940 -27.42 3.92 5.90
CA HIS A 940 -26.26 3.66 5.07
C HIS A 940 -24.98 4.31 5.62
N PHE A 941 -25.04 5.59 6.03
CA PHE A 941 -23.89 6.27 6.61
C PHE A 941 -23.54 5.72 7.99
N LEU A 942 -24.50 5.41 8.86
CA LEU A 942 -24.22 4.81 10.16
C LEU A 942 -23.52 3.46 10.03
N GLU A 943 -24.00 2.59 9.15
CA GLU A 943 -23.38 1.28 8.91
C GLU A 943 -21.95 1.44 8.39
N ARG A 944 -21.75 2.33 7.40
CA ARG A 944 -20.44 2.58 6.80
C ARG A 944 -19.44 3.21 7.78
N GLU A 945 -19.88 4.21 8.53
CA GLU A 945 -19.01 4.93 9.49
C GLU A 945 -18.74 4.08 10.74
N ALA A 946 -19.69 3.27 11.21
CA ALA A 946 -19.48 2.33 12.32
C ALA A 946 -18.50 1.20 11.94
N ALA A 947 -18.61 0.67 10.71
CA ALA A 947 -17.64 -0.27 10.16
C ALA A 947 -16.23 0.35 10.09
N ALA A 948 -16.11 1.59 9.61
CA ALA A 948 -14.84 2.32 9.57
C ALA A 948 -14.26 2.58 10.96
N ALA A 949 -15.10 2.85 11.97
CA ALA A 949 -14.70 3.04 13.36
C ALA A 949 -14.45 1.73 14.12
N ARG A 950 -14.68 0.56 13.52
CA ARG A 950 -14.62 -0.77 14.15
C ARG A 950 -15.53 -0.91 15.39
N ARG A 951 -16.73 -0.32 15.34
CA ARG A 951 -17.72 -0.36 16.43
C ARG A 951 -19.03 -1.02 15.93
N PRO A 952 -19.81 -1.66 16.81
CA PRO A 952 -21.17 -2.09 16.46
C PRO A 952 -22.00 -0.90 15.94
N VAL A 953 -22.88 -1.13 14.97
CA VAL A 953 -23.75 -0.08 14.42
C VAL A 953 -24.72 0.36 15.52
N PRO A 954 -24.60 1.60 16.05
CA PRO A 954 -25.45 2.02 17.14
C PRO A 954 -26.88 2.22 16.63
N ARG A 955 -27.85 1.90 17.49
CA ARG A 955 -29.25 2.21 17.21
C ARG A 955 -29.46 3.71 17.37
N MET A 956 -30.39 4.27 16.61
CA MET A 956 -30.73 5.69 16.74
C MET A 956 -32.17 5.83 17.19
N THR A 957 -32.42 6.69 18.16
CA THR A 957 -33.77 6.88 18.69
C THR A 957 -34.71 7.46 17.64
N ALA A 958 -35.99 7.11 17.71
CA ALA A 958 -37.02 7.67 16.83
C ALA A 958 -37.14 9.21 16.96
N ALA A 959 -36.73 9.77 18.09
CA ALA A 959 -36.67 11.23 18.30
C ALA A 959 -35.57 11.87 17.44
N VAL A 960 -34.36 11.33 17.44
CA VAL A 960 -33.24 11.80 16.59
C VAL A 960 -33.61 11.66 15.11
N MET A 961 -34.16 10.51 14.70
CA MET A 961 -34.56 10.31 13.30
C MET A 961 -35.61 11.34 12.83
N ARG A 962 -36.59 11.68 13.67
CA ARG A 962 -37.57 12.73 13.35
C ARG A 962 -36.92 14.10 13.16
N LEU A 963 -35.95 14.45 14.01
CA LEU A 963 -35.23 15.73 13.91
C LEU A 963 -34.40 15.79 12.63
N LEU A 964 -33.68 14.71 12.29
CA LEU A 964 -32.94 14.61 11.03
C LEU A 964 -33.86 14.72 9.81
N CYS A 965 -35.06 14.13 9.85
CA CYS A 965 -36.03 14.24 8.76
C CYS A 965 -36.69 15.64 8.66
N SER A 966 -36.73 16.40 9.76
CA SER A 966 -37.30 17.76 9.77
C SER A 966 -36.34 18.84 9.27
N HIS A 967 -35.03 18.59 9.33
CA HIS A 967 -33.99 19.55 8.94
C HIS A 967 -33.93 19.75 7.41
N ASP A 968 -33.57 20.95 6.96
CA ASP A 968 -33.59 21.33 5.54
C ASP A 968 -32.32 20.95 4.77
N TRP A 969 -31.23 20.63 5.46
CA TRP A 969 -29.97 20.15 4.88
C TRP A 969 -29.46 21.03 3.73
N PRO A 970 -29.09 22.30 3.96
CA PRO A 970 -28.56 23.20 2.94
C PRO A 970 -27.30 22.65 2.21
N GLY A 971 -26.48 21.84 2.88
CA GLY A 971 -25.35 21.12 2.28
C GLY A 971 -25.69 19.71 1.78
N ASN A 972 -26.99 19.39 1.69
CA ASN A 972 -27.55 18.16 1.16
C ASN A 972 -26.97 16.88 1.81
N ILE A 973 -26.68 15.85 1.02
CA ILE A 973 -26.21 14.55 1.50
C ILE A 973 -24.85 14.68 2.21
N ARG A 974 -23.97 15.57 1.73
CA ARG A 974 -22.63 15.78 2.33
C ARG A 974 -22.74 16.34 3.74
N GLU A 975 -23.69 17.24 3.99
CA GLU A 975 -23.96 17.73 5.35
C GLU A 975 -24.56 16.63 6.23
N LEU A 976 -25.54 15.88 5.72
CA LEU A 976 -26.15 14.76 6.44
C LEU A 976 -25.11 13.71 6.86
N GLU A 977 -24.24 13.31 5.93
CA GLU A 977 -23.15 12.36 6.16
C GLU A 977 -22.20 12.85 7.27
N ASN A 978 -21.79 14.13 7.21
CA ASN A 978 -20.93 14.72 8.23
C ASN A 978 -21.60 14.79 9.60
N THR A 979 -22.91 15.09 9.65
CA THR A 979 -23.67 15.08 10.90
C THR A 979 -23.74 13.67 11.48
N VAL A 980 -24.06 12.66 10.67
CA VAL A 980 -24.08 11.26 11.12
C VAL A 980 -22.72 10.81 11.66
N ARG A 981 -21.63 11.17 10.98
CA ARG A 981 -20.26 10.90 11.44
C ARG A 981 -19.97 11.54 12.81
N ARG A 982 -20.40 12.79 13.03
CA ARG A 982 -20.23 13.48 14.32
C ARG A 982 -21.05 12.83 15.43
N LEU A 983 -22.29 12.43 15.16
CA LEU A 983 -23.14 11.73 16.12
C LEU A 983 -22.48 10.42 16.60
N LEU A 984 -21.88 9.67 15.68
CA LEU A 984 -21.15 8.44 15.99
C LEU A 984 -19.89 8.69 16.84
N LEU A 985 -19.20 9.81 16.61
CA LEU A 985 -18.00 10.18 17.37
C LEU A 985 -18.30 10.53 18.83
N VAL A 986 -19.44 11.19 19.08
CA VAL A 986 -19.84 11.65 20.42
C VAL A 986 -20.60 10.57 21.19
N SER A 987 -21.18 9.57 20.50
CA SER A 987 -21.86 8.46 21.17
C SER A 987 -20.85 7.48 21.81
N GLU A 988 -20.92 7.34 23.13
CA GLU A 988 -20.18 6.33 23.90
C GLU A 988 -20.93 4.98 23.94
N ASP A 989 -22.27 5.01 23.87
CA ASP A 989 -23.18 3.85 23.97
C ASP A 989 -23.71 3.32 22.61
N ASP A 990 -24.31 2.12 22.63
CA ASP A 990 -24.99 1.47 21.49
C ASP A 990 -26.29 2.18 21.03
N LEU A 991 -26.62 3.35 21.60
CA LEU A 991 -27.83 4.13 21.31
C LEU A 991 -27.52 5.62 21.14
N ILE A 992 -27.77 6.17 19.96
CA ILE A 992 -27.71 7.62 19.66
C ILE A 992 -29.03 8.27 20.10
N GLY A 993 -28.96 8.93 21.27
CA GLY A 993 -30.02 9.74 21.84
C GLY A 993 -30.00 11.20 21.37
N THR A 994 -30.99 11.97 21.83
CA THR A 994 -31.12 13.41 21.52
C THR A 994 -30.04 14.27 22.17
N ASP A 995 -29.40 13.76 23.22
CA ASP A 995 -28.24 14.33 23.89
C ASP A 995 -27.02 14.41 22.97
N ALA A 996 -26.70 13.35 22.22
CA ALA A 996 -25.65 13.37 21.22
C ALA A 996 -25.96 14.38 20.10
N LEU A 997 -27.23 14.45 19.66
CA LEU A 997 -27.66 15.43 18.66
C LEU A 997 -27.58 16.88 19.17
N ALA A 998 -27.82 17.11 20.46
CA ALA A 998 -27.69 18.44 21.08
C ALA A 998 -26.24 18.96 21.12
N THR A 999 -25.24 18.08 20.94
CA THR A 999 -23.83 18.49 20.81
C THR A 999 -23.45 18.93 19.40
N ASP A 1000 -24.28 18.65 18.39
CA ASP A 1000 -24.02 19.05 17.01
C ASP A 1000 -24.37 20.55 16.82
N PRO A 1001 -23.47 21.37 16.25
CA PRO A 1001 -23.69 22.82 16.08
C PRO A 1001 -24.96 23.20 15.32
N HIS A 1002 -25.44 22.35 14.41
CA HIS A 1002 -26.65 22.59 13.63
C HIS A 1002 -27.93 22.38 14.45
N PHE A 1003 -27.85 21.61 15.54
CA PHE A 1003 -28.98 21.27 16.41
C PHE A 1003 -28.87 21.87 17.81
N ALA A 1004 -27.68 22.33 18.23
CA ALA A 1004 -27.39 22.95 19.52
C ALA A 1004 -28.01 24.36 19.71
N LEU A 1005 -28.63 24.94 18.66
CA LEU A 1005 -29.19 26.29 18.65
C LEU A 1005 -30.73 26.36 18.55
N SER A 1006 -31.44 25.29 18.92
CA SER A 1006 -32.92 25.30 18.93
C SER A 1006 -33.47 25.19 20.36
N PRO A 1007 -33.79 26.33 21.03
CA PRO A 1007 -34.55 26.32 22.28
C PRO A 1007 -36.04 26.13 21.95
N SER A 1008 -36.43 24.92 21.58
CA SER A 1008 -37.86 24.60 21.38
C SER A 1008 -38.14 23.10 21.47
N ALA A 1009 -38.00 22.54 22.68
CA ALA A 1009 -38.71 21.31 23.07
C ALA A 1009 -38.92 21.21 24.59
N ALA A 1010 -38.98 22.36 25.29
CA ALA A 1010 -39.30 22.39 26.71
C ALA A 1010 -40.37 23.46 26.97
N THR A 1011 -41.63 23.12 26.69
CA THR A 1011 -42.78 23.76 27.34
C THR A 1011 -43.93 22.76 27.46
N SER A 1012 -44.07 22.20 28.65
CA SER A 1012 -45.38 22.12 29.29
C SER A 1012 -45.26 22.72 30.69
N ARG A 1013 -45.79 23.95 30.81
CA ARG A 1013 -46.26 24.74 31.97
C ARG A 1013 -45.64 26.15 32.05
N ASP A 1014 -46.40 27.13 31.54
CA ASP A 1014 -46.90 28.35 32.22
C ASP A 1014 -45.95 29.10 33.19
N ILE A 1015 -45.72 30.43 33.16
CA ILE A 1015 -46.43 31.64 32.70
C ILE A 1015 -45.40 32.79 32.62
N GLY A 1016 -45.60 33.77 31.71
CA GLY A 1016 -45.40 35.19 32.05
C GLY A 1016 -44.17 35.95 31.51
N SER A 1017 -44.42 36.74 30.45
CA SER A 1017 -43.90 38.10 30.17
C SER A 1017 -42.38 38.41 30.13
N GLY A 1018 -41.93 38.91 28.98
CA GLY A 1018 -41.13 40.17 28.93
C GLY A 1018 -39.67 40.10 28.45
N GLY A 1019 -39.43 40.55 27.20
CA GLY A 1019 -38.39 41.53 26.81
C GLY A 1019 -36.89 41.25 27.02
N PHE A 1020 -36.17 41.04 25.89
CA PHE A 1020 -34.79 41.43 25.54
C PHE A 1020 -33.74 41.73 26.64
N LYS A 1021 -32.59 41.01 26.61
CA LYS A 1021 -31.21 41.53 26.31
C LYS A 1021 -30.11 40.48 26.57
N ALA A 1022 -28.97 40.68 25.91
CA ALA A 1022 -27.77 39.83 25.96
C ALA A 1022 -26.92 40.00 27.24
N SER A 1023 -26.21 38.90 27.60
CA SER A 1023 -25.10 38.71 28.58
C SER A 1023 -25.45 38.66 30.08
N PRO A 1024 -24.68 38.00 30.98
CA PRO A 1024 -23.24 37.65 30.90
C PRO A 1024 -22.85 36.21 31.36
N ALA A 1025 -21.55 35.90 31.25
CA ALA A 1025 -20.91 34.65 31.65
C ALA A 1025 -21.07 34.32 33.15
N ASP A 1026 -21.22 33.03 33.44
CA ASP A 1026 -21.50 32.46 34.76
C ASP A 1026 -20.37 32.76 35.78
N PRO A 1027 -20.63 33.58 36.83
CA PRO A 1027 -19.63 33.93 37.85
C PRO A 1027 -19.18 32.73 38.68
N GLU A 1028 -20.03 31.71 38.85
CA GLU A 1028 -19.66 30.51 39.60
C GLU A 1028 -18.62 29.66 38.86
N GLU A 1029 -18.70 29.63 37.53
CA GLU A 1029 -17.74 28.92 36.70
C GLU A 1029 -16.35 29.57 36.78
N LYS A 1030 -16.30 30.91 36.79
CA LYS A 1030 -15.04 31.65 36.95
C LYS A 1030 -14.36 31.31 38.28
N GLN A 1031 -15.11 31.33 39.37
CA GLN A 1031 -14.56 31.08 40.71
C GLN A 1031 -14.04 29.64 40.86
N ARG A 1032 -14.76 28.63 40.35
CA ARG A 1032 -14.29 27.24 40.37
C ARG A 1032 -13.00 27.03 39.57
N LEU A 1033 -12.82 27.78 38.48
CA LEU A 1033 -11.59 27.72 37.67
C LEU A 1033 -10.38 28.34 38.39
N GLU A 1034 -10.59 29.44 39.13
CA GLU A 1034 -9.55 30.09 39.93
C GLU A 1034 -9.14 29.22 41.12
N GLU A 1035 -10.10 28.67 41.87
CA GLU A 1035 -9.85 27.76 43.00
C GLU A 1035 -9.13 26.48 42.56
N ALA A 1036 -9.52 25.88 41.43
CA ALA A 1036 -8.86 24.69 40.90
C ALA A 1036 -7.42 24.97 40.41
N LEU A 1037 -7.13 26.17 39.93
CA LEU A 1037 -5.78 26.60 39.55
C LEU A 1037 -4.90 26.85 40.78
N GLU A 1038 -5.47 27.43 41.83
CA GLU A 1038 -4.78 27.72 43.08
C GLU A 1038 -4.44 26.42 43.84
N GLN A 1039 -5.40 25.50 43.94
CA GLN A 1039 -5.17 24.15 44.51
C GLN A 1039 -4.18 23.31 43.69
N ALA A 1040 -4.09 23.57 42.38
CA ALA A 1040 -3.11 22.92 41.50
C ALA A 1040 -1.73 23.62 41.47
N GLY A 1041 -1.53 24.68 42.25
CA GLY A 1041 -0.28 25.45 42.28
C GLY A 1041 0.09 26.06 40.91
N GLY A 1042 -0.91 26.47 40.13
CA GLY A 1042 -0.73 26.99 38.76
C GLY A 1042 -0.54 25.92 37.68
N ASN A 1043 -0.48 24.62 38.03
CA ASN A 1043 -0.38 23.55 37.05
C ASN A 1043 -1.73 23.29 36.37
N ARG A 1044 -1.90 23.88 35.18
CA ARG A 1044 -3.12 23.76 34.34
C ARG A 1044 -3.51 22.32 34.02
N GLY A 1045 -2.54 21.41 33.94
CA GLY A 1045 -2.80 19.99 33.70
C GLY A 1045 -3.48 19.31 34.88
N ARG A 1046 -3.09 19.66 36.10
CA ARG A 1046 -3.65 19.15 37.34
C ARG A 1046 -4.98 19.83 37.69
N ALA A 1047 -5.12 21.12 37.38
CA ALA A 1047 -6.39 21.84 37.49
C ALA A 1047 -7.50 21.24 36.60
N ALA A 1048 -7.16 20.82 35.37
CA ALA A 1048 -8.09 20.15 34.46
C ALA A 1048 -8.59 18.81 35.04
N ALA A 1049 -7.69 18.05 35.66
CA ALA A 1049 -8.01 16.79 36.32
C ALA A 1049 -8.90 17.00 37.57
N LEU A 1050 -8.62 18.01 38.40
CA LEU A 1050 -9.45 18.37 39.56
C LEU A 1050 -10.89 18.77 39.16
N LEU A 1051 -11.05 19.38 37.99
CA LEU A 1051 -12.34 19.80 37.45
C LEU A 1051 -13.04 18.73 36.59
N GLY A 1052 -12.42 17.56 36.40
CA GLY A 1052 -12.98 16.48 35.58
C GLY A 1052 -13.15 16.84 34.09
N ILE A 1053 -12.34 17.78 33.57
CA ILE A 1053 -12.41 18.24 32.18
C ILE A 1053 -11.07 18.05 31.46
N SER A 1054 -11.11 17.95 30.13
CA SER A 1054 -9.88 17.90 29.33
C SER A 1054 -9.07 19.20 29.43
N ARG A 1055 -7.73 19.11 29.26
CA ARG A 1055 -6.85 20.29 29.23
C ARG A 1055 -7.28 21.32 28.18
N ALA A 1056 -7.70 20.87 26.99
CA ALA A 1056 -8.15 21.75 25.92
C ALA A 1056 -9.45 22.50 26.31
N THR A 1057 -10.35 21.85 27.03
CA THR A 1057 -11.57 22.47 27.58
C THR A 1057 -11.23 23.48 28.67
N LEU A 1058 -10.30 23.17 29.58
CA LEU A 1058 -9.81 24.12 30.57
C LEU A 1058 -9.20 25.36 29.92
N TYR A 1059 -8.34 25.20 28.90
CA TYR A 1059 -7.73 26.32 28.18
C TYR A 1059 -8.76 27.25 27.52
N ARG A 1060 -9.82 26.67 26.95
CA ARG A 1060 -10.92 27.42 26.34
C ARG A 1060 -11.72 28.20 27.38
N ARG A 1061 -11.99 27.59 28.54
CA ARG A 1061 -12.71 28.22 29.65
C ARG A 1061 -11.88 29.33 30.32
N LEU A 1062 -10.59 29.10 30.58
CA LEU A 1062 -9.69 30.14 31.10
C LEU A 1062 -9.57 31.35 30.17
N ARG A 1063 -9.51 31.14 28.85
CA ARG A 1063 -9.53 32.24 27.86
C ARG A 1063 -10.86 32.99 27.84
N ARG A 1064 -11.99 32.29 28.03
CA ARG A 1064 -13.32 32.89 28.08
C ARG A 1064 -13.49 33.82 29.29
N PHE A 1065 -12.88 33.49 30.43
CA PHE A 1065 -12.96 34.28 31.67
C PHE A 1065 -11.77 35.22 31.91
N GLY A 1066 -10.76 35.21 31.02
CA GLY A 1066 -9.59 36.07 31.13
C GLY A 1066 -8.63 35.73 32.28
N ILE A 1067 -8.66 34.50 32.80
CA ILE A 1067 -7.82 34.06 33.92
C ILE A 1067 -6.45 33.63 33.40
N GLY A 1068 -5.36 34.20 33.93
CA GLY A 1068 -3.98 33.76 33.65
C GLY A 1068 -3.26 34.46 32.50
N ARG A 1069 -3.51 35.76 32.27
CA ARG A 1069 -2.55 36.63 31.55
C ARG A 1069 -1.58 37.26 32.55
N ASN A 1070 -0.53 36.51 32.86
CA ASN A 1070 0.84 36.96 33.07
C ASN A 1070 1.76 35.76 32.90
#